data_AF-A0A1H2C831-F1
#
_entry.id   AF-A0A1H2C831-F1
#
_cell.length_a   1.000
_cell.length_b   1.000
_cell.length_c   1.000
_cell.angle_alpha   90.00
_cell.angle_beta   90.00
_cell.angle_gamma   90.00
#
_symmetry.space_group_name_H-M   'P 1'
#
loop_
_entity.id
_entity.type
_entity.pdbx_description
1 polymer ?
#
loop_
_entity_poly.entity_id
_entity_poly.type
_entity_poly.pdbx_seq_one_letter_code
_entity_poly.pdbx_strand_id
1 'polypeptide(L)'
;MRSSRQQKPDSTPSPQRPADADLPIPVAGLCDLVLVRTADGGLARPDAPETALNAGQLTDYAQASAVAGRDLRVLVDDGAGYAALLGPVADSLSCDIIVTPVGASVKLLVTPGGRRGEAMPVDRVSGDVVEWALVQPAAVATTLPGWFDLAGGLVLHRPGLATLPLPGGLEFANREDFVVRRAAVAQLGTGHPDLVTVALATRDGGFRLSAYLLDPAGRAPGRYSGRDVAAALSSIHLYGGDLRLWLRWPDNESECRQLVAEVTALAEATGATVWAPEPGGEAVLLRGCRDLAARDRSGAITGWREFRPPGAPETYRFVTDRDGRLVPREGPEVLTTDGVALISTGRLPEAALRERYSDLSAETGTVLLDLAVLDDGRVALRYGDGSHLAVSTAELRGLLEGSGWAGEDLLLLTPVPPDRAVGMRDHLTLLERELGVEVWCLPPGATVVVRDGLARAVDDRRQPTRWLRAGSVESARWRNDDGWLVPRQRHTPAPMPAAPAPAPAVAAAPPPERMPTPSGPPATVPARGDRPHGIGWLPAVPEVNAEPLQLWLACPWPPQRVPVEGVPAANLFLIGALDGERVARANPAKYLLSLRVEAGGAVDLGRVTGVPADLGPQVSEPGTFLLPAGWLNQARLRAGWRIGADGRPHEHTDLPADPVVLRCTGARHGADGLPDEAVHWPRGERGGGAWAVLPETPAPTAGDSLPLLSRRPAVRPGSRLVHLRVEAHQAIDVPATAAAMAGLTSVRSRVPDLVADGVTLLLPKQAWDRTRVDQVLYADDGKWRQRSKGIDLPLSSLLAPERG
;
A
#
# COMPACT_ATOMS: atom_id res chain seq x y z
N MET A 1 -9.90 17.60 94.41
CA MET A 1 -9.08 18.47 93.53
C MET A 1 -8.98 17.81 92.16
N ARG A 2 -9.08 18.62 91.10
CA ARG A 2 -9.51 18.24 89.74
C ARG A 2 -8.55 17.26 89.04
N SER A 3 -9.12 16.21 88.44
CA SER A 3 -8.44 15.26 87.56
C SER A 3 -8.61 15.69 86.11
N SER A 4 -7.47 15.85 85.41
CA SER A 4 -7.39 16.31 84.02
C SER A 4 -7.75 15.19 83.04
N ARG A 5 -8.78 15.43 82.22
CA ARG A 5 -9.11 14.63 81.02
C ARG A 5 -8.12 14.97 79.90
N GLN A 6 -7.35 13.98 79.45
CA GLN A 6 -6.63 14.00 78.18
C GLN A 6 -7.64 13.95 77.02
N GLN A 7 -7.63 14.99 76.17
CA GLN A 7 -8.30 15.01 74.88
C GLN A 7 -7.50 14.19 73.87
N LYS A 8 -8.20 13.27 73.20
CA LYS A 8 -7.72 12.41 72.11
C LYS A 8 -7.69 13.25 70.82
N PRO A 9 -6.62 13.21 70.01
CA PRO A 9 -6.58 13.97 68.76
C PRO A 9 -7.58 13.39 67.76
N ASP A 10 -8.32 14.28 67.10
CA ASP A 10 -9.22 13.97 65.98
C ASP A 10 -8.46 13.23 64.89
N SER A 11 -8.89 12.01 64.61
CA SER A 11 -8.46 11.23 63.46
C SER A 11 -9.02 11.87 62.20
N THR A 12 -8.16 12.52 61.43
CA THR A 12 -8.43 12.96 60.05
C THR A 12 -8.97 11.76 59.26
N PRO A 13 -10.09 11.89 58.53
CA PRO A 13 -10.64 10.79 57.75
C PRO A 13 -9.63 10.36 56.69
N SER A 14 -9.26 9.08 56.69
CA SER A 14 -8.44 8.49 55.63
C SER A 14 -9.12 8.74 54.28
N PRO A 15 -8.39 9.20 53.25
CA PRO A 15 -8.96 9.37 51.92
C PRO A 15 -9.53 8.03 51.43
N GLN A 16 -10.83 8.00 51.19
CA GLN A 16 -11.51 6.83 50.65
C GLN A 16 -10.96 6.55 49.25
N ARG A 17 -10.42 5.34 49.06
CA ARG A 17 -10.06 4.82 47.75
C ARG A 17 -11.30 4.96 46.84
N PRO A 18 -11.19 5.47 45.60
CA PRO A 18 -12.33 5.55 44.70
C PRO A 18 -13.04 4.20 44.65
N ALA A 19 -14.36 4.21 44.76
CA ALA A 19 -15.14 3.00 44.80
C ALA A 19 -14.89 2.20 43.51
N ASP A 20 -14.80 0.88 43.61
CA ASP A 20 -14.58 -0.06 42.49
C ASP A 20 -15.59 0.06 41.32
N ALA A 21 -16.64 0.87 41.51
CA ALA A 21 -17.68 1.21 40.55
C ALA A 21 -17.27 2.29 39.53
N ASP A 22 -16.23 3.09 39.83
CA ASP A 22 -15.79 4.20 38.96
C ASP A 22 -14.68 3.79 37.97
N LEU A 23 -14.31 2.50 37.95
CA LEU A 23 -13.35 1.97 37.00
C LEU A 23 -14.05 1.35 35.79
N PRO A 24 -13.51 1.53 34.57
CA PRO A 24 -14.06 0.90 33.38
C PRO A 24 -13.96 -0.63 33.44
N ILE A 25 -14.67 -1.29 32.53
CA ILE A 25 -14.48 -2.72 32.28
C ILE A 25 -13.00 -2.98 31.91
N PRO A 26 -12.29 -3.87 32.64
CA PRO A 26 -10.90 -4.17 32.33
C PRO A 26 -10.75 -4.77 30.93
N VAL A 27 -9.80 -4.25 30.16
CA VAL A 27 -9.37 -4.82 28.88
C VAL A 27 -8.07 -5.58 29.13
N ALA A 28 -7.99 -6.84 28.68
CA ALA A 28 -6.80 -7.66 28.95
C ALA A 28 -5.56 -7.02 28.30
N GLY A 29 -4.43 -7.00 29.02
CA GLY A 29 -3.20 -6.40 28.50
C GLY A 29 -3.22 -4.88 28.36
N LEU A 30 -4.25 -4.19 28.85
CA LEU A 30 -4.33 -2.73 28.97
C LEU A 30 -4.35 -2.34 30.45
N CYS A 31 -3.62 -1.29 30.83
CA CYS A 31 -3.67 -0.70 32.15
C CYS A 31 -4.37 0.66 32.10
N ASP A 32 -5.40 0.84 32.92
CA ASP A 32 -6.12 2.11 33.03
C ASP A 32 -5.50 2.97 34.14
N LEU A 33 -5.02 4.16 33.77
CA LEU A 33 -4.44 5.15 34.68
C LEU A 33 -5.36 6.36 34.78
N VAL A 34 -6.06 6.48 35.91
CA VAL A 34 -6.95 7.62 36.18
C VAL A 34 -6.12 8.79 36.67
N LEU A 35 -6.19 9.91 35.96
CA LEU A 35 -5.51 11.16 36.32
C LEU A 35 -6.51 12.31 36.35
N VAL A 36 -6.17 13.36 37.08
CA VAL A 36 -6.94 14.61 37.16
C VAL A 36 -6.09 15.79 36.72
N ARG A 37 -6.74 16.86 36.27
CA ARG A 37 -6.08 18.11 35.91
C ARG A 37 -5.86 18.96 37.17
N THR A 38 -4.65 19.47 37.34
CA THR A 38 -4.32 20.43 38.41
C THR A 38 -4.79 21.85 38.04
N ALA A 39 -4.84 22.77 39.01
CA ALA A 39 -5.24 24.16 38.76
C ALA A 39 -4.29 24.91 37.80
N ASP A 40 -2.99 24.58 37.81
CA ASP A 40 -1.98 25.10 36.88
C ASP A 40 -1.97 24.38 35.52
N GLY A 41 -2.87 23.40 35.33
CA GLY A 41 -3.09 22.73 34.07
C GLY A 41 -2.16 21.56 33.76
N GLY A 42 -1.47 21.00 34.77
CA GLY A 42 -0.74 19.73 34.71
C GLY A 42 -1.60 18.50 35.03
N LEU A 43 -0.97 17.33 35.11
CA LEU A 43 -1.61 16.06 35.47
C LEU A 43 -1.25 15.65 36.90
N ALA A 44 -2.23 15.24 37.69
CA ALA A 44 -2.04 14.77 39.07
C ALA A 44 -2.78 13.46 39.32
N ARG A 45 -2.42 12.78 40.41
CA ARG A 45 -3.17 11.62 40.89
C ARG A 45 -4.47 12.07 41.56
N PRO A 46 -5.55 11.28 41.51
CA PRO A 46 -6.80 11.62 42.18
C PRO A 46 -6.67 11.82 43.70
N ASP A 47 -5.73 11.14 44.36
CA ASP A 47 -5.46 11.25 45.79
C ASP A 47 -4.56 12.43 46.17
N ALA A 48 -3.98 13.13 45.18
CA ALA A 48 -3.12 14.30 45.36
C ALA A 48 -3.34 15.33 44.24
N PRO A 49 -4.58 15.87 44.07
CA PRO A 49 -5.00 16.63 42.88
C PRO A 49 -4.27 17.97 42.70
N GLU A 50 -3.59 18.46 43.74
CA GLU A 50 -2.85 19.74 43.72
C GLU A 50 -1.37 19.59 43.32
N THR A 51 -0.88 18.36 43.14
CA THR A 51 0.54 18.08 42.87
C THR A 51 0.73 17.58 41.45
N ALA A 52 1.12 18.47 40.54
CA ALA A 52 1.45 18.10 39.17
C ALA A 52 2.62 17.11 39.13
N LEU A 53 2.45 16.04 38.36
CA LEU A 53 3.44 15.02 38.12
C LEU A 53 4.30 15.39 36.91
N ASN A 54 5.61 15.23 37.03
CA ASN A 54 6.50 15.20 35.87
C ASN A 54 6.50 13.81 35.21
N ALA A 55 7.17 13.69 34.05
CA ALA A 55 7.20 12.43 33.29
C ALA A 55 7.78 11.26 34.10
N GLY A 56 8.85 11.46 34.88
CA GLY A 56 9.43 10.41 35.71
C GLY A 56 8.47 9.91 36.79
N GLN A 57 7.79 10.83 37.47
CA GLN A 57 6.79 10.47 38.48
C GLN A 57 5.57 9.77 37.87
N LEU A 58 5.16 10.14 36.65
CA LEU A 58 4.11 9.44 35.91
C LEU A 58 4.55 8.02 35.52
N THR A 59 5.78 7.83 35.06
CA THR A 59 6.35 6.51 34.77
C THR A 59 6.36 5.63 36.02
N ASP A 60 6.86 6.13 37.15
CA ASP A 60 6.89 5.39 38.42
C ASP A 60 5.47 5.01 38.86
N TYR A 61 4.51 5.91 38.70
CA TYR A 61 3.11 5.67 39.02
C TYR A 61 2.48 4.60 38.12
N ALA A 62 2.74 4.67 36.80
CA ALA A 62 2.30 3.66 35.84
C ALA A 62 2.90 2.28 36.16
N GLN A 63 4.20 2.20 36.45
CA GLN A 63 4.86 0.94 36.83
C GLN A 63 4.28 0.34 38.11
N ALA A 64 4.01 1.17 39.12
CA ALA A 64 3.37 0.75 40.37
C ALA A 64 1.95 0.18 40.15
N SER A 65 1.24 0.63 39.11
CA SER A 65 -0.06 0.09 38.67
C SER A 65 0.06 -1.19 37.81
N ALA A 66 1.23 -1.84 37.79
CA ALA A 66 1.50 -3.10 37.09
C ALA A 66 1.37 -3.03 35.55
N VAL A 67 1.91 -1.96 34.95
CA VAL A 67 1.97 -1.77 33.49
C VAL A 67 3.00 -2.69 32.80
N ALA A 68 3.82 -3.45 33.53
CA ALA A 68 4.83 -4.32 32.93
C ALA A 68 4.22 -5.27 31.86
N GLY A 69 4.57 -5.05 30.59
CA GLY A 69 4.05 -5.81 29.44
C GLY A 69 2.63 -5.42 28.98
N ARG A 70 2.09 -4.27 29.40
CA ARG A 70 0.76 -3.75 29.04
C ARG A 70 0.87 -2.36 28.42
N ASP A 71 -0.02 -2.02 27.49
CA ASP A 71 -0.17 -0.63 27.07
C ASP A 71 -0.92 0.15 28.14
N LEU A 72 -0.82 1.48 28.05
CA LEU A 72 -1.42 2.39 29.02
C LEU A 72 -2.62 3.11 28.38
N ARG A 73 -3.75 3.16 29.07
CA ARG A 73 -4.83 4.09 28.75
C ARG A 73 -4.94 5.10 29.87
N VAL A 74 -4.68 6.37 29.56
CA VAL A 74 -4.77 7.47 30.52
C VAL A 74 -6.16 8.06 30.45
N LEU A 75 -6.89 7.91 31.54
CA LEU A 75 -8.26 8.39 31.69
C LEU A 75 -8.23 9.80 32.27
N VAL A 76 -8.16 10.78 31.37
CA VAL A 76 -8.24 12.21 31.67
C VAL A 76 -8.91 12.93 30.50
N ASP A 77 -9.61 14.02 30.77
CA ASP A 77 -10.14 14.91 29.73
C ASP A 77 -8.98 15.66 29.03
N ASP A 78 -9.15 15.99 27.75
CA ASP A 78 -8.10 16.65 26.95
C ASP A 78 -6.74 15.90 26.94
N GLY A 79 -6.75 14.56 27.00
CA GLY A 79 -5.54 13.75 27.20
C GLY A 79 -4.45 14.01 26.15
N ALA A 80 -4.81 14.17 24.88
CA ALA A 80 -3.89 14.49 23.80
C ALA A 80 -3.22 15.87 23.95
N GLY A 81 -3.80 16.78 24.73
CA GLY A 81 -3.17 18.06 25.08
C GLY A 81 -1.90 17.90 25.93
N TYR A 82 -1.67 16.72 26.52
CA TYR A 82 -0.50 16.40 27.33
C TYR A 82 0.55 15.57 26.59
N ALA A 83 0.50 15.48 25.25
CA ALA A 83 1.42 14.65 24.47
C ALA A 83 2.91 14.95 24.75
N ALA A 84 3.28 16.21 25.01
CA ALA A 84 4.65 16.57 25.36
C ALA A 84 5.13 15.98 26.71
N LEU A 85 4.22 15.80 27.66
CA LEU A 85 4.50 15.16 28.96
C LEU A 85 4.45 13.64 28.86
N LEU A 86 3.50 13.11 28.08
CA LEU A 86 3.26 11.67 27.93
C LEU A 86 4.23 10.99 26.94
N GLY A 87 4.80 11.72 25.99
CA GLY A 87 5.80 11.18 25.05
C GLY A 87 7.01 10.56 25.76
N PRO A 88 7.68 11.27 26.69
CA PRO A 88 8.77 10.70 27.49
C PRO A 88 8.33 9.51 28.36
N VAL A 89 7.06 9.46 28.79
CA VAL A 89 6.51 8.30 29.51
C VAL A 89 6.37 7.10 28.57
N ALA A 90 5.86 7.31 27.35
CA ALA A 90 5.79 6.28 26.31
C ALA A 90 7.19 5.76 25.96
N ASP A 91 8.20 6.64 25.83
CA ASP A 91 9.60 6.27 25.63
C ASP A 91 10.13 5.41 26.79
N SER A 92 9.92 5.85 28.03
CA SER A 92 10.41 5.13 29.21
C SER A 92 9.74 3.78 29.44
N LEU A 93 8.47 3.63 29.03
CA LEU A 93 7.72 2.38 29.16
C LEU A 93 7.79 1.49 27.92
N SER A 94 8.26 2.03 26.79
CA SER A 94 8.29 1.38 25.48
C SER A 94 6.92 0.82 25.05
N CYS A 95 5.84 1.55 25.35
CA CYS A 95 4.47 1.17 25.00
C CYS A 95 3.67 2.33 24.41
N ASP A 96 2.54 2.01 23.78
CA ASP A 96 1.61 3.03 23.32
C ASP A 96 0.77 3.54 24.50
N ILE A 97 0.49 4.85 24.49
CA ILE A 97 -0.42 5.47 25.46
C ILE A 97 -1.69 5.94 24.74
N ILE A 98 -2.82 5.36 25.12
CA ILE A 98 -4.16 5.70 24.64
C ILE A 98 -4.70 6.86 25.49
N VAL A 99 -5.12 7.95 24.85
CA VAL A 99 -5.59 9.18 25.50
C VAL A 99 -6.85 9.72 24.81
N THR A 100 -7.65 10.51 25.53
CA THR A 100 -8.77 11.22 24.89
C THR A 100 -8.24 12.31 23.94
N PRO A 101 -8.88 12.57 22.79
CA PRO A 101 -8.52 13.70 21.93
C PRO A 101 -8.67 15.07 22.62
N VAL A 102 -8.03 16.09 22.05
CA VAL A 102 -8.29 17.49 22.45
C VAL A 102 -9.76 17.82 22.20
N GLY A 103 -10.44 18.40 23.18
CA GLY A 103 -11.87 18.70 23.14
C GLY A 103 -12.78 17.58 23.67
N ALA A 104 -12.26 16.38 23.92
CA ALA A 104 -13.04 15.25 24.42
C ALA A 104 -13.01 15.12 25.95
N SER A 105 -13.97 14.40 26.51
CA SER A 105 -14.04 13.98 27.91
C SER A 105 -14.19 12.47 28.03
N VAL A 106 -13.66 11.87 29.10
CA VAL A 106 -13.88 10.43 29.36
C VAL A 106 -15.29 10.24 29.93
N LYS A 107 -16.08 9.37 29.31
CA LYS A 107 -17.37 8.91 29.85
C LYS A 107 -17.35 7.41 30.07
N LEU A 108 -18.00 6.96 31.15
CA LEU A 108 -18.27 5.55 31.41
C LEU A 108 -19.70 5.23 30.95
N LEU A 109 -19.85 4.55 29.82
CA LEU A 109 -21.16 4.14 29.32
C LEU A 109 -21.55 2.78 29.92
N VAL A 110 -22.54 2.79 30.81
CA VAL A 110 -23.06 1.58 31.45
C VAL A 110 -24.09 0.93 30.54
N THR A 111 -23.86 -0.32 30.12
CA THR A 111 -24.86 -1.11 29.39
C THR A 111 -26.02 -1.48 30.32
N PRO A 112 -27.27 -1.56 29.83
CA PRO A 112 -28.42 -1.95 30.65
C PRO A 112 -28.18 -3.29 31.37
N GLY A 113 -28.05 -3.26 32.69
CA GLY A 113 -27.78 -4.43 33.54
C GLY A 113 -26.30 -4.66 33.91
N GLY A 114 -25.36 -3.88 33.38
CA GLY A 114 -23.94 -3.93 33.75
C GLY A 114 -23.63 -3.15 35.03
N ARG A 115 -22.67 -3.64 35.83
CA ARG A 115 -22.15 -2.93 37.03
C ARG A 115 -20.99 -1.97 36.72
N ARG A 116 -20.35 -2.10 35.56
CA ARG A 116 -19.24 -1.27 35.09
C ARG A 116 -19.54 -0.75 33.69
N GLY A 117 -19.12 0.48 33.41
CA GLY A 117 -19.24 1.08 32.09
C GLY A 117 -17.97 0.89 31.25
N GLU A 118 -18.12 1.00 29.94
CA GLU A 118 -16.98 1.12 29.02
C GLU A 118 -16.49 2.57 29.01
N ALA A 119 -15.18 2.78 29.15
CA ALA A 119 -14.60 4.12 28.98
C ALA A 119 -14.59 4.47 27.49
N MET A 120 -15.14 5.63 27.16
CA MET A 120 -15.21 6.18 25.80
C MET A 120 -14.87 7.67 25.80
N PRO A 121 -14.17 8.19 24.78
CA PRO A 121 -14.00 9.62 24.60
C PRO A 121 -15.25 10.19 23.95
N VAL A 122 -15.78 11.25 24.53
CA VAL A 122 -16.96 11.97 24.03
C VAL A 122 -16.59 13.42 23.80
N ASP A 123 -16.79 13.91 22.57
CA ASP A 123 -16.60 15.32 22.24
C ASP A 123 -17.48 16.19 23.14
N ARG A 124 -16.88 17.18 23.82
CA ARG A 124 -17.62 17.99 24.80
C ARG A 124 -18.66 18.90 24.16
N VAL A 125 -18.49 19.26 22.89
CA VAL A 125 -19.37 20.21 22.20
C VAL A 125 -20.56 19.48 21.60
N SER A 126 -20.32 18.41 20.84
CA SER A 126 -21.39 17.68 20.15
C SER A 126 -22.03 16.60 21.03
N GLY A 127 -21.29 16.08 22.01
CA GLY A 127 -21.71 14.90 22.79
C GLY A 127 -21.57 13.58 22.02
N ASP A 128 -20.96 13.61 20.83
CA ASP A 128 -20.70 12.42 20.03
C ASP A 128 -19.49 11.65 20.57
N VAL A 129 -19.53 10.34 20.40
CA VAL A 129 -18.36 9.48 20.62
C VAL A 129 -17.32 9.77 19.55
N VAL A 130 -16.07 9.95 19.97
CA VAL A 130 -14.92 10.13 19.08
C VAL A 130 -13.88 9.03 19.30
N GLU A 131 -12.95 8.89 18.36
CA GLU A 131 -11.87 7.91 18.45
C GLU A 131 -10.86 8.28 19.54
N TRP A 132 -10.21 7.29 20.13
CA TRP A 132 -9.08 7.56 21.02
C TRP A 132 -7.87 8.09 20.23
N ALA A 133 -7.05 8.93 20.85
CA ALA A 133 -5.77 9.35 20.32
C ALA A 133 -4.63 8.49 20.89
N LEU A 134 -3.54 8.34 20.13
CA LEU A 134 -2.36 7.58 20.51
C LEU A 134 -1.17 8.52 20.72
N VAL A 135 -0.48 8.36 21.85
CA VAL A 135 0.87 8.90 22.07
C VAL A 135 1.84 7.73 21.98
N GLN A 136 2.66 7.74 20.93
CA GLN A 136 3.66 6.71 20.66
C GLN A 136 5.03 7.17 21.17
N PRO A 137 5.94 6.24 21.50
CA PRO A 137 7.32 6.59 21.77
C PRO A 137 7.98 7.20 20.53
N ALA A 138 8.71 8.30 20.68
CA ALA A 138 9.13 9.17 19.57
C ALA A 138 10.06 8.47 18.58
N ALA A 139 10.93 7.57 19.09
CA ALA A 139 11.88 6.82 18.27
C ALA A 139 11.20 5.76 17.37
N VAL A 140 9.94 5.44 17.63
CA VAL A 140 9.19 4.32 17.05
C VAL A 140 7.78 4.71 16.62
N ALA A 141 7.53 6.02 16.50
CA ALA A 141 6.24 6.54 16.04
C ALA A 141 6.01 6.17 14.56
N THR A 142 4.85 5.60 14.26
CA THR A 142 4.49 5.11 12.94
C THR A 142 2.97 5.18 12.74
N THR A 143 2.52 5.22 11.49
CA THR A 143 1.10 5.15 11.13
C THR A 143 0.57 3.71 11.10
N LEU A 144 1.37 2.72 11.50
CA LEU A 144 0.95 1.34 11.53
C LEU A 144 0.03 1.08 12.74
N PRO A 145 -0.89 0.11 12.64
CA PRO A 145 -1.82 -0.18 13.71
C PRO A 145 -1.13 -0.53 15.04
N GLY A 146 -1.73 -0.08 16.14
CA GLY A 146 -1.36 -0.50 17.50
C GLY A 146 -1.86 -1.89 17.85
N TRP A 147 -1.58 -2.34 19.07
CA TRP A 147 -2.07 -3.64 19.56
C TRP A 147 -3.59 -3.72 19.65
N PHE A 148 -4.21 -2.59 19.99
CA PHE A 148 -5.65 -2.46 20.12
C PHE A 148 -6.28 -1.85 18.86
N ASP A 149 -7.56 -2.15 18.70
CA ASP A 149 -8.51 -1.43 17.87
C ASP A 149 -9.22 -0.42 18.79
N LEU A 150 -9.15 0.87 18.48
CA LEU A 150 -9.78 2.04 19.09
C LEU A 150 -11.20 2.43 18.56
N ALA A 151 -11.82 1.61 17.71
CA ALA A 151 -12.95 1.91 16.82
C ALA A 151 -14.20 2.33 17.57
N GLY A 152 -14.87 3.37 17.06
CA GLY A 152 -16.12 3.86 17.64
C GLY A 152 -15.94 4.25 19.11
N GLY A 153 -14.75 4.74 19.47
CA GLY A 153 -14.39 5.13 20.84
C GLY A 153 -14.22 3.96 21.82
N LEU A 154 -14.19 2.71 21.35
CA LEU A 154 -13.95 1.53 22.19
C LEU A 154 -12.50 1.07 22.08
N VAL A 155 -11.95 0.52 23.16
CA VAL A 155 -10.63 -0.16 23.11
C VAL A 155 -10.87 -1.67 23.09
N LEU A 156 -10.66 -2.26 21.92
CA LEU A 156 -10.92 -3.66 21.61
C LEU A 156 -9.61 -4.37 21.26
N HIS A 157 -9.55 -5.67 21.54
CA HIS A 157 -8.50 -6.51 20.98
C HIS A 157 -8.74 -6.70 19.49
N ARG A 158 -7.68 -6.59 18.70
CA ARG A 158 -7.70 -7.07 17.31
C ARG A 158 -7.93 -8.61 17.32
N PRO A 159 -8.54 -9.18 16.27
CA PRO A 159 -8.68 -10.63 16.16
C PRO A 159 -7.44 -11.34 15.67
N GLY A 160 -7.38 -12.64 15.97
CA GLY A 160 -6.47 -13.57 15.32
C GLY A 160 -5.02 -13.39 15.75
N LEU A 161 -4.12 -13.78 14.86
CA LEU A 161 -2.69 -13.67 15.10
C LEU A 161 -2.27 -12.20 15.09
N ALA A 162 -1.39 -11.85 16.02
CA ALA A 162 -0.77 -10.55 16.14
C ALA A 162 0.16 -10.32 14.94
N THR A 163 -0.36 -9.62 13.93
CA THR A 163 0.36 -9.42 12.67
C THR A 163 0.49 -7.95 12.31
N LEU A 164 1.60 -7.64 11.63
CA LEU A 164 1.91 -6.33 11.06
C LEU A 164 2.13 -6.47 9.55
N PRO A 165 1.58 -5.56 8.72
CA PRO A 165 1.74 -5.64 7.28
C PRO A 165 3.17 -5.25 6.87
N LEU A 166 3.83 -6.07 6.04
CA LEU A 166 5.10 -5.73 5.39
C LEU A 166 4.84 -5.38 3.91
N PRO A 167 5.74 -4.62 3.24
CA PRO A 167 5.73 -4.50 1.80
C PRO A 167 5.79 -5.89 1.12
N GLY A 168 4.68 -6.36 0.56
CA GLY A 168 4.58 -7.67 -0.07
C GLY A 168 4.62 -8.86 0.87
N GLY A 169 4.33 -8.69 2.17
CA GLY A 169 4.47 -9.76 3.16
C GLY A 169 3.79 -9.49 4.49
N LEU A 170 4.22 -10.23 5.52
CA LEU A 170 3.60 -10.21 6.84
C LEU A 170 4.62 -10.43 7.95
N GLU A 171 4.47 -9.73 9.05
CA GLU A 171 5.19 -10.01 10.27
C GLU A 171 4.24 -10.57 11.32
N PHE A 172 4.67 -11.62 12.04
CA PHE A 172 4.04 -12.10 13.26
C PHE A 172 4.75 -11.49 14.47
N ALA A 173 4.09 -10.53 15.10
CA ALA A 173 4.61 -9.81 16.26
C ALA A 173 4.19 -10.48 17.57
N ASN A 174 4.91 -10.20 18.64
CA ASN A 174 4.53 -10.62 19.98
C ASN A 174 4.18 -9.41 20.82
N ARG A 175 3.47 -9.64 21.94
CA ARG A 175 3.10 -8.54 22.84
C ARG A 175 4.31 -7.77 23.37
N GLU A 176 5.36 -8.50 23.72
CA GLU A 176 6.55 -7.98 24.39
C GLU A 176 7.41 -7.07 23.48
N ASP A 177 7.37 -7.30 22.17
CA ASP A 177 8.21 -6.61 21.19
C ASP A 177 7.42 -5.80 20.15
N PHE A 178 6.07 -5.80 20.23
CA PHE A 178 5.18 -5.25 19.22
C PHE A 178 5.56 -3.84 18.76
N VAL A 179 5.85 -2.92 19.70
CA VAL A 179 6.16 -1.52 19.38
C VAL A 179 7.49 -1.40 18.62
N VAL A 180 8.52 -2.12 19.07
CA VAL A 180 9.85 -2.15 18.41
C VAL A 180 9.73 -2.76 17.03
N ARG A 181 9.01 -3.87 16.93
CA ARG A 181 8.73 -4.58 15.69
C ARG A 181 7.95 -3.72 14.69
N ARG A 182 6.87 -3.05 15.12
CA ARG A 182 6.11 -2.08 14.31
C ARG A 182 6.99 -0.97 13.76
N ALA A 183 7.90 -0.43 14.56
CA ALA A 183 8.85 0.57 14.09
C ALA A 183 9.79 0.03 13.01
N ALA A 184 10.32 -1.18 13.21
CA ALA A 184 11.21 -1.82 12.26
C ALA A 184 10.48 -2.13 10.94
N VAL A 185 9.22 -2.57 11.01
CA VAL A 185 8.35 -2.76 9.84
C VAL A 185 8.15 -1.46 9.05
N ALA A 186 7.85 -0.35 9.73
CA ALA A 186 7.67 0.94 9.06
C ALA A 186 8.95 1.47 8.39
N GLN A 187 10.12 1.01 8.85
CA GLN A 187 11.41 1.34 8.25
C GLN A 187 11.80 0.41 7.11
N LEU A 188 11.17 -0.75 6.96
CA LEU A 188 11.42 -1.67 5.85
C LEU A 188 10.83 -1.07 4.56
N GLY A 189 11.68 -0.90 3.55
CA GLY A 189 11.28 -0.44 2.24
C GLY A 189 10.69 -1.57 1.40
N THR A 190 10.16 -1.22 0.23
CA THR A 190 9.77 -2.21 -0.78
C THR A 190 11.00 -3.01 -1.21
N GLY A 191 10.95 -4.33 -1.01
CA GLY A 191 11.96 -5.28 -1.52
C GLY A 191 11.67 -5.69 -2.96
N HIS A 192 12.26 -6.80 -3.39
CA HIS A 192 11.98 -7.38 -4.71
C HIS A 192 10.51 -7.83 -4.83
N PRO A 193 9.79 -7.51 -5.92
CA PRO A 193 8.34 -7.78 -6.04
C PRO A 193 7.99 -9.27 -5.96
N ASP A 194 8.87 -10.16 -6.43
CA ASP A 194 8.66 -11.61 -6.38
C ASP A 194 9.23 -12.28 -5.11
N LEU A 195 9.64 -11.49 -4.11
CA LEU A 195 10.20 -12.00 -2.86
C LEU A 195 9.32 -11.60 -1.67
N VAL A 196 8.51 -12.54 -1.20
CA VAL A 196 7.65 -12.32 -0.03
C VAL A 196 8.50 -12.29 1.23
N THR A 197 8.40 -11.25 2.06
CA THR A 197 9.08 -11.23 3.36
C THR A 197 8.13 -11.68 4.46
N VAL A 198 8.57 -12.62 5.31
CA VAL A 198 7.84 -13.04 6.51
C VAL A 198 8.71 -12.90 7.73
N ALA A 199 8.27 -12.12 8.71
CA ALA A 199 9.00 -11.94 9.97
C ALA A 199 8.44 -12.81 11.08
N LEU A 200 9.31 -13.55 11.75
CA LEU A 200 8.95 -14.55 12.76
C LEU A 200 9.94 -14.49 13.92
N ALA A 201 9.40 -14.47 15.15
CA ALA A 201 10.20 -14.79 16.32
C ALA A 201 10.36 -16.31 16.48
N THR A 202 11.47 -16.73 17.05
CA THR A 202 11.78 -18.15 17.29
C THR A 202 11.78 -18.44 18.78
N ARG A 203 11.32 -19.62 19.18
CA ARG A 203 11.34 -20.07 20.57
C ARG A 203 11.34 -21.59 20.65
N ASP A 204 12.15 -22.16 21.56
CA ASP A 204 12.19 -23.60 21.85
C ASP A 204 12.37 -24.46 20.58
N GLY A 205 13.20 -23.99 19.64
CA GLY A 205 13.48 -24.66 18.37
C GLY A 205 12.36 -24.62 17.32
N GLY A 206 11.33 -23.79 17.48
CA GLY A 206 10.31 -23.54 16.44
C GLY A 206 9.90 -22.07 16.34
N PHE A 207 8.73 -21.81 15.75
CA PHE A 207 8.21 -20.46 15.54
C PHE A 207 7.29 -20.02 16.68
N ARG A 208 7.25 -18.71 16.96
CA ARG A 208 6.33 -18.09 17.92
C ARG A 208 5.28 -17.30 17.15
N LEU A 209 4.02 -17.70 17.27
CA LEU A 209 2.86 -16.96 16.78
C LEU A 209 2.04 -16.50 17.99
N SER A 210 1.90 -15.19 18.17
CA SER A 210 1.05 -14.64 19.23
C SER A 210 -0.32 -14.31 18.67
N ALA A 211 -1.36 -14.38 19.50
CA ALA A 211 -2.67 -13.82 19.21
C ALA A 211 -2.86 -12.51 19.95
N TYR A 212 -3.65 -11.59 19.39
CA TYR A 212 -3.98 -10.32 20.04
C TYR A 212 -4.82 -10.50 21.31
N LEU A 213 -5.65 -11.54 21.35
CA LEU A 213 -6.37 -11.97 22.54
C LEU A 213 -5.54 -13.01 23.29
N LEU A 214 -5.21 -12.72 24.55
CA LEU A 214 -4.57 -13.71 25.42
C LEU A 214 -5.55 -14.85 25.66
N ASP A 215 -5.07 -16.11 25.55
CA ASP A 215 -5.85 -17.27 25.99
C ASP A 215 -6.26 -17.04 27.45
N PRO A 216 -7.58 -17.05 27.78
CA PRO A 216 -8.05 -16.89 29.16
C PRO A 216 -7.46 -17.92 30.12
N ALA A 217 -7.03 -19.08 29.60
CA ALA A 217 -6.35 -20.12 30.38
C ALA A 217 -4.88 -19.77 30.71
N GLY A 218 -4.35 -18.64 30.22
CA GLY A 218 -2.99 -18.20 30.47
C GLY A 218 -1.93 -19.14 29.90
N ARG A 219 -2.28 -20.01 28.93
CA ARG A 219 -1.30 -20.85 28.27
C ARG A 219 -0.32 -19.96 27.53
N ALA A 220 0.96 -20.11 27.83
CA ALA A 220 2.01 -19.47 27.08
C ALA A 220 1.84 -19.82 25.59
N PRO A 221 2.01 -18.85 24.66
CA PRO A 221 1.96 -19.13 23.24
C PRO A 221 2.93 -20.27 22.93
N GLY A 222 2.39 -21.36 22.39
CA GLY A 222 3.14 -22.59 22.16
C GLY A 222 4.17 -22.45 21.05
N ARG A 223 5.05 -23.43 20.94
CA ARG A 223 5.88 -23.64 19.76
C ARG A 223 4.98 -24.00 18.57
N TYR A 224 5.14 -23.31 17.46
CA TYR A 224 4.47 -23.61 16.19
C TYR A 224 5.43 -24.27 15.21
N SER A 225 4.93 -25.23 14.45
CA SER A 225 5.68 -25.92 13.40
C SER A 225 5.72 -25.10 12.10
N GLY A 226 6.60 -25.47 11.18
CA GLY A 226 6.61 -24.88 9.83
C GLY A 226 5.29 -25.03 9.09
N ARG A 227 4.56 -26.11 9.33
CA ARG A 227 3.23 -26.34 8.73
C ARG A 227 2.16 -25.42 9.29
N ASP A 228 2.23 -25.11 10.58
CA ASP A 228 1.30 -24.16 11.21
C ASP A 228 1.52 -22.75 10.67
N VAL A 229 2.78 -22.35 10.49
CA VAL A 229 3.12 -21.08 9.83
C VAL A 229 2.63 -21.06 8.39
N ALA A 230 2.82 -22.15 7.62
CA ALA A 230 2.29 -22.26 6.26
C ALA A 230 0.76 -22.07 6.20
N ALA A 231 0.04 -22.67 7.14
CA ALA A 231 -1.41 -22.50 7.26
C ALA A 231 -1.79 -21.04 7.58
N ALA A 232 -1.05 -20.37 8.47
CA ALA A 232 -1.24 -18.96 8.78
C ALA A 232 -0.95 -18.02 7.59
N LEU A 233 -0.09 -18.45 6.66
CA LEU A 233 0.27 -17.73 5.44
C LEU A 233 -0.63 -18.08 4.23
N SER A 234 -1.69 -18.87 4.42
CA SER A 234 -2.55 -19.36 3.32
C SER A 234 -3.24 -18.28 2.48
N SER A 235 -3.32 -17.05 2.98
CA SER A 235 -3.84 -15.89 2.22
C SER A 235 -2.81 -15.28 1.25
N ILE A 236 -1.54 -15.67 1.35
CA ILE A 236 -0.45 -15.18 0.49
C ILE A 236 -0.14 -16.24 -0.57
N HIS A 237 -0.05 -15.82 -1.83
CA HIS A 237 0.29 -16.73 -2.93
C HIS A 237 1.79 -17.06 -2.91
N LEU A 238 2.13 -18.21 -2.33
CA LEU A 238 3.53 -18.64 -2.13
C LEU A 238 3.97 -19.78 -3.04
N TYR A 239 3.04 -20.54 -3.61
CA TYR A 239 3.38 -21.74 -4.38
C TYR A 239 4.24 -21.41 -5.61
N GLY A 240 5.43 -22.00 -5.69
CA GLY A 240 6.40 -21.74 -6.75
C GLY A 240 7.14 -20.39 -6.64
N GLY A 241 6.89 -19.62 -5.58
CA GLY A 241 7.54 -18.34 -5.32
C GLY A 241 8.76 -18.44 -4.40
N ASP A 242 9.27 -17.29 -3.99
CA ASP A 242 10.37 -17.13 -3.05
C ASP A 242 9.90 -16.40 -1.78
N LEU A 243 10.29 -16.93 -0.62
CA LEU A 243 9.92 -16.41 0.69
C LEU A 243 11.17 -16.14 1.53
N ARG A 244 11.39 -14.90 1.98
CA ARG A 244 12.49 -14.49 2.84
C ARG A 244 12.05 -14.40 4.30
N LEU A 245 12.75 -15.10 5.17
CA LEU A 245 12.51 -15.08 6.61
C LEU A 245 13.31 -13.97 7.30
N TRP A 246 12.59 -13.06 7.96
CA TRP A 246 13.17 -12.11 8.91
C TRP A 246 13.10 -12.71 10.31
N LEU A 247 14.15 -13.47 10.68
CA LEU A 247 14.28 -14.12 11.98
C LEU A 247 15.70 -14.01 12.54
N ARG A 248 15.83 -14.32 13.82
CA ARG A 248 17.11 -14.58 14.48
C ARG A 248 17.16 -16.06 14.85
N TRP A 249 18.24 -16.75 14.51
CA TRP A 249 18.41 -18.14 14.92
C TRP A 249 18.64 -18.25 16.44
N PRO A 250 18.12 -19.30 17.11
CA PRO A 250 18.40 -19.56 18.51
C PRO A 250 19.90 -19.67 18.80
N ASP A 251 20.31 -19.33 20.03
CA ASP A 251 21.73 -19.45 20.40
C ASP A 251 22.14 -20.92 20.63
N ASN A 252 21.17 -21.75 21.00
CA ASN A 252 21.32 -23.17 21.31
C ASN A 252 21.37 -24.03 20.03
N GLU A 253 22.41 -24.84 19.87
CA GLU A 253 22.63 -25.67 18.67
C GLU A 253 21.52 -26.71 18.44
N SER A 254 20.95 -27.28 19.51
CA SER A 254 19.86 -28.24 19.40
C SER A 254 18.57 -27.58 18.93
N GLU A 255 18.29 -26.35 19.40
CA GLU A 255 17.16 -25.55 18.92
C GLU A 255 17.36 -25.10 17.48
N CYS A 256 18.58 -24.72 17.08
CA CYS A 256 18.91 -24.44 15.69
C CYS A 256 18.64 -25.64 14.77
N ARG A 257 19.08 -26.84 15.16
CA ARG A 257 18.80 -28.06 14.38
C ARG A 257 17.30 -28.33 14.24
N GLN A 258 16.53 -28.10 15.31
CA GLN A 258 15.08 -28.24 15.26
C GLN A 258 14.45 -27.20 14.33
N LEU A 259 14.85 -25.94 14.45
CA LEU A 259 14.32 -24.86 13.62
C LEU A 259 14.67 -25.06 12.14
N VAL A 260 15.84 -25.63 11.81
CA VAL A 260 16.18 -26.05 10.43
C VAL A 260 15.14 -27.04 9.88
N ALA A 261 14.70 -28.01 10.68
CA ALA A 261 13.66 -28.95 10.28
C ALA A 261 12.30 -28.24 10.09
N GLU A 262 11.98 -27.27 10.94
CA GLU A 262 10.73 -26.49 10.80
C GLU A 262 10.74 -25.57 9.58
N VAL A 263 11.86 -24.91 9.25
CA VAL A 263 11.98 -24.10 8.02
C VAL A 263 11.87 -24.99 6.78
N THR A 264 12.42 -26.20 6.83
CA THR A 264 12.25 -27.20 5.75
C THR A 264 10.78 -27.57 5.58
N ALA A 265 10.08 -27.87 6.68
CA ALA A 265 8.67 -28.19 6.66
C ALA A 265 7.79 -27.03 6.16
N LEU A 266 8.19 -25.78 6.45
CA LEU A 266 7.55 -24.57 5.92
C LEU A 266 7.71 -24.48 4.39
N ALA A 267 8.92 -24.71 3.86
CA ALA A 267 9.17 -24.73 2.42
C ALA A 267 8.30 -25.79 1.73
N GLU A 268 8.31 -27.03 2.25
CA GLU A 268 7.46 -28.12 1.75
C GLU A 268 5.96 -27.77 1.73
N ALA A 269 5.46 -27.20 2.82
CA ALA A 269 4.02 -26.93 2.98
C ALA A 269 3.54 -25.73 2.13
N THR A 270 4.38 -24.73 1.91
CA THR A 270 4.05 -23.56 1.09
C THR A 270 4.31 -23.80 -0.41
N GLY A 271 5.18 -24.76 -0.75
CA GLY A 271 5.67 -24.94 -2.11
C GLY A 271 6.58 -23.80 -2.58
N ALA A 272 7.07 -22.95 -1.67
CA ALA A 272 7.98 -21.84 -1.95
C ALA A 272 9.43 -22.20 -1.60
N THR A 273 10.38 -21.59 -2.30
CA THR A 273 11.78 -21.59 -1.83
C THR A 273 11.90 -20.63 -0.66
N VAL A 274 12.27 -21.14 0.51
CA VAL A 274 12.40 -20.35 1.73
C VAL A 274 13.86 -19.97 1.94
N TRP A 275 14.12 -18.67 2.10
CA TRP A 275 15.43 -18.09 2.35
C TRP A 275 15.51 -17.65 3.81
N ALA A 276 16.51 -18.13 4.55
CA ALA A 276 16.80 -17.69 5.92
C ALA A 276 18.29 -17.35 6.04
N PRO A 277 18.73 -16.55 7.03
CA PRO A 277 20.15 -16.43 7.33
C PRO A 277 20.78 -17.80 7.60
N GLU A 278 22.10 -17.93 7.45
CA GLU A 278 22.80 -19.15 7.89
C GLU A 278 22.51 -19.48 9.37
N PRO A 279 22.38 -20.77 9.76
CA PRO A 279 22.11 -21.15 11.14
C PRO A 279 23.10 -20.53 12.13
N GLY A 280 22.56 -19.86 13.15
CA GLY A 280 23.33 -19.10 14.14
C GLY A 280 23.48 -17.61 13.83
N GLY A 281 23.03 -17.16 12.65
CA GLY A 281 22.91 -15.75 12.28
C GLY A 281 21.53 -15.15 12.52
N GLU A 282 21.30 -13.99 11.93
CA GLU A 282 20.04 -13.25 11.97
C GLU A 282 19.85 -12.38 10.72
N ALA A 283 18.60 -12.04 10.43
CA ALA A 283 18.25 -11.06 9.41
C ALA A 283 18.12 -9.68 10.08
N VAL A 284 18.96 -8.73 9.67
CA VAL A 284 18.99 -7.36 10.20
C VAL A 284 18.50 -6.36 9.17
N LEU A 285 17.81 -5.32 9.63
CA LEU A 285 17.40 -4.20 8.77
C LEU A 285 18.58 -3.25 8.54
N LEU A 286 18.98 -3.09 7.27
CA LEU A 286 19.93 -2.10 6.84
C LEU A 286 19.23 -0.76 6.66
N ARG A 287 19.56 0.23 7.51
CA ARG A 287 18.85 1.53 7.54
C ARG A 287 18.91 2.32 6.22
N GLY A 288 19.98 2.15 5.45
CA GLY A 288 20.19 2.90 4.21
C GLY A 288 19.30 2.50 3.08
N CYS A 289 19.54 1.29 2.60
CA CYS A 289 18.72 0.71 1.57
C CYS A 289 17.39 0.18 2.11
N ARG A 290 17.09 0.32 3.41
CA ARG A 290 15.84 -0.12 4.06
C ARG A 290 15.45 -1.56 3.68
N ASP A 291 16.42 -2.46 3.69
CA ASP A 291 16.24 -3.87 3.30
C ASP A 291 16.93 -4.81 4.29
N LEU A 292 16.67 -6.11 4.20
CA LEU A 292 17.19 -7.11 5.12
C LEU A 292 18.51 -7.72 4.64
N ALA A 293 19.46 -7.84 5.55
CA ALA A 293 20.72 -8.54 5.34
C ALA A 293 20.90 -9.69 6.33
N ALA A 294 21.49 -10.80 5.87
CA ALA A 294 21.92 -11.89 6.72
C ALA A 294 23.26 -11.56 7.38
N ARG A 295 23.30 -11.61 8.71
CA ARG A 295 24.49 -11.35 9.53
C ARG A 295 24.69 -12.46 10.55
N ASP A 296 25.94 -12.70 10.95
CA ASP A 296 26.23 -13.51 12.13
C ASP A 296 26.10 -12.69 13.43
N ARG A 297 26.36 -13.33 14.57
CA ARG A 297 26.30 -12.69 15.89
C ARG A 297 27.32 -11.58 16.10
N SER A 298 28.39 -11.55 15.31
CA SER A 298 29.41 -10.49 15.34
C SER A 298 29.03 -9.30 14.46
N GLY A 299 27.93 -9.41 13.70
CA GLY A 299 27.52 -8.43 12.70
C GLY A 299 28.25 -8.59 11.36
N ALA A 300 29.06 -9.64 11.20
CA ALA A 300 29.71 -9.94 9.93
C ALA A 300 28.68 -10.44 8.91
N ILE A 301 28.94 -10.20 7.63
CA ILE A 301 28.07 -10.61 6.54
C ILE A 301 28.08 -12.13 6.42
N THR A 302 26.89 -12.72 6.33
CA THR A 302 26.71 -14.15 6.03
C THR A 302 25.83 -14.34 4.81
N GLY A 303 25.77 -15.57 4.30
CA GLY A 303 24.85 -15.95 3.23
C GLY A 303 23.40 -16.06 3.69
N TRP A 304 22.50 -15.95 2.73
CA TRP A 304 21.15 -16.51 2.83
C TRP A 304 21.21 -17.99 2.43
N ARG A 305 20.75 -18.85 3.34
CA ARG A 305 20.55 -20.26 3.11
C ARG A 305 19.14 -20.51 2.59
N GLU A 306 19.06 -21.31 1.55
CA GLU A 306 17.80 -21.77 0.97
C GLU A 306 17.29 -23.07 1.61
N PHE A 307 15.97 -23.23 1.55
CA PHE A 307 15.24 -24.42 1.92
C PHE A 307 14.20 -24.65 0.81
N ARG A 308 14.39 -25.72 0.05
CA ARG A 308 13.63 -25.96 -1.18
C ARG A 308 12.47 -26.93 -0.94
N PRO A 309 11.30 -26.70 -1.54
CA PRO A 309 10.25 -27.71 -1.61
C PRO A 309 10.65 -28.82 -2.60
N PRO A 310 10.09 -30.03 -2.46
CA PRO A 310 10.25 -31.10 -3.44
C PRO A 310 9.84 -30.64 -4.85
N GLY A 311 10.72 -30.82 -5.82
CA GLY A 311 10.46 -30.47 -7.23
C GLY A 311 10.71 -29.01 -7.62
N ALA A 312 11.27 -28.18 -6.73
CA ALA A 312 11.72 -26.84 -7.09
C ALA A 312 12.80 -26.88 -8.21
N PRO A 313 12.83 -25.89 -9.13
CA PRO A 313 13.83 -25.83 -10.20
C PRO A 313 15.25 -25.78 -9.64
N GLU A 314 16.22 -26.38 -10.36
CA GLU A 314 17.61 -26.46 -9.89
C GLU A 314 18.28 -25.09 -9.76
N THR A 315 17.91 -24.11 -10.60
CA THR A 315 18.51 -22.77 -10.63
C THR A 315 17.82 -21.78 -9.70
N TYR A 316 18.64 -21.06 -8.94
CA TYR A 316 18.20 -20.00 -8.02
C TYR A 316 17.88 -18.70 -8.73
N ARG A 317 16.81 -18.05 -8.29
CA ARG A 317 16.47 -16.68 -8.70
C ARG A 317 17.25 -15.63 -7.93
N PHE A 318 17.65 -15.92 -6.68
CA PHE A 318 18.30 -14.97 -5.80
C PHE A 318 19.67 -15.44 -5.31
N VAL A 319 20.52 -14.48 -4.91
CA VAL A 319 21.85 -14.67 -4.32
C VAL A 319 22.09 -13.62 -3.23
N THR A 320 23.12 -13.84 -2.40
CA THR A 320 23.54 -12.85 -1.40
C THR A 320 24.50 -11.82 -2.01
N ASP A 321 24.23 -10.52 -1.85
CA ASP A 321 25.11 -9.44 -2.31
C ASP A 321 26.21 -9.07 -1.30
N ARG A 322 27.01 -8.04 -1.61
CA ARG A 322 28.11 -7.55 -0.77
C ARG A 322 27.67 -6.98 0.58
N ASP A 323 26.39 -6.66 0.76
CA ASP A 323 25.84 -6.16 2.02
C ASP A 323 25.12 -7.26 2.80
N GLY A 324 25.09 -8.49 2.28
CA GLY A 324 24.38 -9.62 2.86
C GLY A 324 22.89 -9.65 2.49
N ARG A 325 22.44 -8.88 1.51
CA ARG A 325 21.02 -8.84 1.08
C ARG A 325 20.73 -9.90 0.05
N LEU A 326 19.46 -10.27 -0.06
CA LEU A 326 18.99 -11.20 -1.08
C LEU A 326 18.61 -10.42 -2.35
N VAL A 327 19.36 -10.61 -3.43
CA VAL A 327 19.19 -9.88 -4.71
C VAL A 327 19.07 -10.85 -5.89
N PRO A 328 18.49 -10.44 -7.03
CA PRO A 328 18.43 -11.27 -8.21
C PRO A 328 19.80 -11.80 -8.65
N ARG A 329 19.85 -13.08 -9.02
CA ARG A 329 21.07 -13.78 -9.43
C ARG A 329 21.73 -13.17 -10.66
N GLU A 330 20.94 -12.58 -11.56
CA GLU A 330 21.44 -11.91 -12.77
C GLU A 330 22.27 -10.66 -12.45
N GLY A 331 22.25 -10.19 -11.19
CA GLY A 331 23.00 -9.04 -10.73
C GLY A 331 22.44 -7.72 -11.27
N PRO A 332 23.06 -6.60 -10.85
CA PRO A 332 22.67 -5.29 -11.33
C PRO A 332 23.07 -5.11 -12.81
N GLU A 333 22.15 -4.61 -13.62
CA GLU A 333 22.42 -4.10 -14.96
C GLU A 333 23.11 -2.74 -14.83
N VAL A 334 24.41 -2.73 -15.07
CA VAL A 334 25.26 -1.55 -15.04
C VAL A 334 25.93 -1.36 -16.40
N LEU A 335 25.78 -0.17 -16.96
CA LEU A 335 26.51 0.26 -18.14
C LEU A 335 27.53 1.33 -17.74
N THR A 336 28.67 1.33 -18.41
CA THR A 336 29.70 2.35 -18.29
C THR A 336 29.89 3.05 -19.64
N THR A 337 30.19 4.33 -19.60
CA THR A 337 30.56 5.14 -20.78
C THR A 337 31.78 6.00 -20.42
N ASP A 338 32.47 6.56 -21.41
CA ASP A 338 33.67 7.36 -21.18
C ASP A 338 33.44 8.55 -20.22
N GLY A 339 32.20 9.05 -20.14
CA GLY A 339 31.80 10.17 -19.28
C GLY A 339 31.08 9.80 -17.98
N VAL A 340 30.48 8.61 -17.89
CA VAL A 340 29.61 8.22 -16.76
C VAL A 340 30.01 6.83 -16.28
N ALA A 341 30.42 6.77 -15.01
CA ALA A 341 30.99 5.57 -14.42
C ALA A 341 29.95 4.51 -14.07
N LEU A 342 28.68 4.90 -13.92
CA LEU A 342 27.60 3.96 -13.60
C LEU A 342 26.26 4.47 -14.13
N ILE A 343 25.66 3.71 -15.04
CA ILE A 343 24.31 3.95 -15.56
C ILE A 343 23.44 2.74 -15.22
N SER A 344 22.34 2.99 -14.49
CA SER A 344 21.31 2.00 -14.13
C SER A 344 19.90 2.63 -14.15
N THR A 345 19.62 3.44 -15.19
CA THR A 345 18.33 4.10 -15.40
C THR A 345 17.53 3.49 -16.54
N GLY A 346 16.74 2.45 -16.24
CA GLY A 346 15.72 1.94 -17.16
C GLY A 346 16.23 1.40 -18.50
N ARG A 347 15.30 1.00 -19.37
CA ARG A 347 15.56 0.31 -20.64
C ARG A 347 15.61 1.31 -21.80
N LEU A 348 16.38 2.40 -21.65
CA LEU A 348 16.69 3.22 -22.82
C LEU A 348 17.51 2.37 -23.79
N PRO A 349 17.20 2.39 -25.10
CA PRO A 349 18.06 1.76 -26.09
C PRO A 349 19.49 2.26 -25.92
N GLU A 350 20.48 1.38 -26.06
CA GLU A 350 21.89 1.73 -25.88
C GLU A 350 22.30 2.96 -26.70
N ALA A 351 21.74 3.10 -27.90
CA ALA A 351 21.94 4.28 -28.76
C ALA A 351 21.49 5.60 -28.09
N ALA A 352 20.35 5.60 -27.39
CA ALA A 352 19.86 6.78 -26.68
C ALA A 352 20.70 7.10 -25.45
N LEU A 353 21.24 6.09 -24.76
CA LEU A 353 22.20 6.30 -23.67
C LEU A 353 23.50 6.89 -24.22
N ARG A 354 24.05 6.33 -25.31
CA ARG A 354 25.24 6.90 -25.96
C ARG A 354 25.01 8.33 -26.40
N GLU A 355 23.88 8.63 -27.05
CA GLU A 355 23.54 10.01 -27.45
C GLU A 355 23.44 10.96 -26.25
N ARG A 356 22.87 10.49 -25.13
CA ARG A 356 22.71 11.31 -23.91
C ARG A 356 24.05 11.63 -23.23
N TYR A 357 25.03 10.72 -23.27
CA TYR A 357 26.28 10.84 -22.52
C TYR A 357 27.55 10.95 -23.37
N SER A 358 27.48 10.92 -24.71
CA SER A 358 28.66 10.90 -25.60
C SER A 358 29.57 12.10 -25.39
N ASP A 359 28.98 13.25 -25.08
CA ASP A 359 29.67 14.52 -24.95
C ASP A 359 29.92 14.85 -23.48
N LEU A 360 29.67 13.92 -22.57
CA LEU A 360 29.80 14.15 -21.14
C LEU A 360 31.17 13.69 -20.66
N SER A 361 31.77 14.45 -19.75
CA SER A 361 33.04 14.18 -19.11
C SER A 361 32.92 14.62 -17.65
N ALA A 362 33.47 13.83 -16.74
CA ALA A 362 33.50 14.20 -15.35
C ALA A 362 34.52 15.34 -15.13
N GLU A 363 34.16 16.32 -14.30
CA GLU A 363 35.13 17.31 -13.83
C GLU A 363 36.15 16.59 -12.93
N THR A 364 37.42 16.98 -12.99
CA THR A 364 38.48 16.36 -12.16
C THR A 364 38.10 16.35 -10.68
N GLY A 365 38.07 15.15 -10.08
CA GLY A 365 37.67 14.94 -8.69
C GLY A 365 36.18 14.63 -8.49
N THR A 366 35.41 14.49 -9.58
CA THR A 366 34.04 13.95 -9.54
C THR A 366 33.91 12.67 -10.36
N VAL A 367 32.90 11.88 -10.03
CA VAL A 367 32.40 10.77 -10.84
C VAL A 367 30.90 10.94 -11.07
N LEU A 368 30.47 10.76 -12.32
CA LEU A 368 29.07 10.90 -12.72
C LEU A 368 28.32 9.58 -12.62
N LEU A 369 27.12 9.62 -12.07
CA LEU A 369 26.22 8.47 -11.90
C LEU A 369 24.83 8.80 -12.45
N ASP A 370 24.17 7.84 -13.09
CA ASP A 370 22.73 7.91 -13.36
C ASP A 370 22.06 6.63 -12.85
N LEU A 371 21.26 6.73 -11.78
CA LEU A 371 20.63 5.61 -11.08
C LEU A 371 19.10 5.73 -11.12
N ALA A 372 18.37 4.62 -11.00
CA ALA A 372 16.91 4.71 -10.88
C ALA A 372 16.49 5.34 -9.53
N VAL A 373 15.25 5.85 -9.44
CA VAL A 373 14.66 6.36 -8.20
C VAL A 373 13.39 5.58 -7.88
N LEU A 374 13.34 4.95 -6.71
CA LEU A 374 12.15 4.26 -6.22
C LEU A 374 11.03 5.24 -5.88
N ASP A 375 9.82 4.72 -5.64
CA ASP A 375 8.66 5.53 -5.30
C ASP A 375 8.80 6.27 -3.96
N ASP A 376 9.63 5.75 -3.05
CA ASP A 376 9.96 6.43 -1.78
C ASP A 376 11.19 7.34 -1.88
N GLY A 377 11.72 7.55 -3.08
CA GLY A 377 12.83 8.46 -3.36
C GLY A 377 14.23 7.87 -3.19
N ARG A 378 14.40 6.65 -2.70
CA ARG A 378 15.73 6.01 -2.64
C ARG A 378 16.31 5.80 -4.05
N VAL A 379 17.60 6.08 -4.25
CA VAL A 379 18.34 5.60 -5.43
C VAL A 379 18.38 4.08 -5.49
N ALA A 380 18.26 3.53 -6.70
CA ALA A 380 18.18 2.10 -6.95
C ALA A 380 19.01 1.67 -8.17
N LEU A 381 19.42 0.40 -8.13
CA LEU A 381 19.97 -0.33 -9.26
C LEU A 381 18.85 -1.13 -9.92
N ARG A 382 18.89 -1.22 -11.25
CA ARG A 382 18.08 -2.15 -12.01
C ARG A 382 18.79 -3.50 -12.10
N TYR A 383 18.05 -4.59 -12.03
CA TYR A 383 18.57 -5.95 -12.18
C TYR A 383 18.12 -6.58 -13.51
N GLY A 384 18.75 -7.69 -13.90
CA GLY A 384 18.49 -8.38 -15.17
C GLY A 384 17.03 -8.80 -15.39
N ASP A 385 16.34 -9.15 -14.30
CA ASP A 385 14.91 -9.48 -14.30
C ASP A 385 13.98 -8.26 -14.44
N GLY A 386 14.55 -7.04 -14.53
CA GLY A 386 13.82 -5.79 -14.66
C GLY A 386 13.38 -5.16 -13.34
N SER A 387 13.64 -5.80 -12.20
CA SER A 387 13.36 -5.23 -10.88
C SER A 387 14.30 -4.07 -10.56
N HIS A 388 13.89 -3.23 -9.60
CA HIS A 388 14.69 -2.13 -9.07
C HIS A 388 14.82 -2.30 -7.56
N LEU A 389 16.05 -2.35 -7.06
CA LEU A 389 16.32 -2.44 -5.62
C LEU A 389 17.15 -1.24 -5.19
N ALA A 390 16.83 -0.68 -4.02
CA ALA A 390 17.59 0.43 -3.44
C ALA A 390 19.07 0.04 -3.37
N VAL A 391 19.96 0.92 -3.79
CA VAL A 391 21.40 0.62 -3.74
C VAL A 391 21.89 0.69 -2.29
N SER A 392 22.72 -0.27 -1.87
CA SER A 392 23.40 -0.25 -0.58
C SER A 392 24.82 0.27 -0.73
N THR A 393 25.43 0.67 0.38
CA THR A 393 26.74 1.31 0.38
C THR A 393 27.86 0.38 -0.11
N ALA A 394 27.95 -0.88 0.37
CA ALA A 394 29.06 -1.76 -0.03
C ALA A 394 28.90 -2.22 -1.48
N GLU A 395 27.66 -2.44 -1.93
CA GLU A 395 27.37 -2.73 -3.34
C GLU A 395 27.73 -1.54 -4.24
N LEU A 396 27.31 -0.31 -3.91
CA LEU A 396 27.68 0.88 -4.67
C LEU A 396 29.20 1.07 -4.71
N ARG A 397 29.87 0.97 -3.56
CA ARG A 397 31.33 1.05 -3.46
C ARG A 397 32.00 0.04 -4.39
N GLY A 398 31.58 -1.22 -4.33
CA GLY A 398 32.20 -2.27 -5.14
C GLY A 398 31.91 -2.15 -6.64
N LEU A 399 30.81 -1.52 -7.05
CA LEU A 399 30.54 -1.16 -8.44
C LEU A 399 31.41 0.03 -8.90
N LEU A 400 31.56 1.05 -8.05
CA LEU A 400 32.42 2.21 -8.30
C LEU A 400 33.90 1.81 -8.39
N GLU A 401 34.40 1.02 -7.43
CA GLU A 401 35.79 0.53 -7.47
C GLU A 401 36.04 -0.32 -8.72
N GLY A 402 35.04 -1.10 -9.15
CA GLY A 402 35.07 -1.86 -10.41
C GLY A 402 35.16 -0.99 -11.67
N SER A 403 34.71 0.27 -11.61
CA SER A 403 34.85 1.25 -12.69
C SER A 403 36.06 2.17 -12.54
N GLY A 404 36.92 1.93 -11.54
CA GLY A 404 38.16 2.68 -11.31
C GLY A 404 38.01 3.90 -10.38
N TRP A 405 36.91 4.02 -9.66
CA TRP A 405 36.72 5.06 -8.64
C TRP A 405 37.79 4.98 -7.55
N ALA A 406 38.42 6.13 -7.26
CA ALA A 406 39.51 6.29 -6.32
C ALA A 406 39.14 7.18 -5.12
N GLY A 407 37.83 7.39 -4.88
CA GLY A 407 37.33 8.24 -3.79
C GLY A 407 36.95 9.67 -4.23
N GLU A 408 36.71 9.87 -5.52
CA GLU A 408 36.12 11.10 -6.06
C GLU A 408 34.70 11.35 -5.51
N ASP A 409 34.27 12.61 -5.52
CA ASP A 409 32.92 12.98 -5.12
C ASP A 409 31.89 12.58 -6.18
N LEU A 410 30.67 12.24 -5.75
CA LEU A 410 29.66 11.66 -6.64
C LEU A 410 28.68 12.72 -7.14
N LEU A 411 28.40 12.73 -8.43
CA LEU A 411 27.41 13.61 -9.06
C LEU A 411 26.28 12.78 -9.70
N LEU A 412 25.10 12.80 -9.09
CA LEU A 412 23.93 12.08 -9.55
C LEU A 412 23.16 12.89 -10.60
N LEU A 413 23.13 12.40 -11.84
CA LEU A 413 22.49 13.03 -13.01
C LEU A 413 20.98 12.79 -13.06
N THR A 414 20.46 11.97 -12.16
CA THR A 414 19.07 11.50 -12.15
C THR A 414 18.10 12.60 -11.73
N PRO A 415 17.09 12.94 -12.56
CA PRO A 415 16.03 13.87 -12.17
C PRO A 415 15.22 13.33 -10.99
N VAL A 416 14.89 14.21 -10.03
CA VAL A 416 14.15 13.84 -8.83
C VAL A 416 12.79 14.52 -8.81
N PRO A 417 11.67 13.76 -8.78
CA PRO A 417 10.34 14.32 -8.55
C PRO A 417 10.22 15.03 -7.18
N PRO A 418 9.44 16.13 -7.06
CA PRO A 418 9.27 16.87 -5.80
C PRO A 418 8.80 16.02 -4.61
N ASP A 419 7.88 15.10 -4.85
CA ASP A 419 7.33 14.16 -3.87
C ASP A 419 8.37 13.14 -3.35
N ARG A 420 9.47 12.93 -4.09
CA ARG A 420 10.53 11.96 -3.77
C ARG A 420 11.79 12.61 -3.20
N ALA A 421 11.84 13.93 -3.16
CA ALA A 421 13.04 14.69 -2.80
C ALA A 421 13.53 14.43 -1.37
N VAL A 422 12.61 14.24 -0.42
CA VAL A 422 12.96 14.00 0.99
C VAL A 422 13.63 12.64 1.14
N GLY A 423 13.00 11.57 0.65
CA GLY A 423 13.57 10.21 0.71
C GLY A 423 14.88 10.07 -0.05
N MET A 424 15.01 10.77 -1.19
CA MET A 424 16.27 10.87 -1.93
C MET A 424 17.38 11.49 -1.07
N ARG A 425 17.12 12.67 -0.48
CA ARG A 425 18.11 13.36 0.36
C ARG A 425 18.54 12.50 1.55
N ASP A 426 17.58 11.87 2.23
CA ASP A 426 17.86 11.01 3.38
C ASP A 426 18.76 9.83 2.99
N HIS A 427 18.48 9.19 1.84
CA HIS A 427 19.27 8.08 1.35
C HIS A 427 20.69 8.52 0.92
N LEU A 428 20.80 9.60 0.15
CA LEU A 428 22.10 10.12 -0.30
C LEU A 428 22.96 10.62 0.87
N THR A 429 22.34 11.18 1.93
CA THR A 429 23.07 11.62 3.14
C THR A 429 23.74 10.44 3.83
N LEU A 430 23.08 9.29 3.84
CA LEU A 430 23.67 8.08 4.38
C LEU A 430 24.83 7.59 3.51
N LEU A 431 24.63 7.52 2.19
CA LEU A 431 25.69 7.12 1.25
C LEU A 431 26.90 8.04 1.38
N GLU A 432 26.70 9.36 1.48
CA GLU A 432 27.75 10.36 1.72
C GLU A 432 28.58 10.01 2.96
N ARG A 433 27.90 9.75 4.09
CA ARG A 433 28.52 9.44 5.37
C ARG A 433 29.31 8.13 5.34
N GLU A 434 28.77 7.09 4.71
CA GLU A 434 29.38 5.75 4.73
C GLU A 434 30.43 5.55 3.62
N LEU A 435 30.32 6.28 2.51
CA LEU A 435 31.34 6.29 1.46
C LEU A 435 32.52 7.19 1.84
N GLY A 436 32.28 8.25 2.61
CA GLY A 436 33.31 9.22 3.01
C GLY A 436 33.62 10.24 1.91
N VAL A 437 32.69 10.48 0.99
CA VAL A 437 32.80 11.43 -0.13
C VAL A 437 31.58 12.33 -0.15
N GLU A 438 31.62 13.48 -0.82
CA GLU A 438 30.45 14.33 -1.02
C GLU A 438 29.56 13.78 -2.13
N VAL A 439 28.24 13.80 -1.92
CA VAL A 439 27.26 13.33 -2.89
C VAL A 439 26.36 14.49 -3.29
N TRP A 440 26.30 14.75 -4.59
CA TRP A 440 25.57 15.87 -5.19
C TRP A 440 24.44 15.35 -6.06
N CYS A 441 23.28 16.00 -6.00
CA CYS A 441 22.11 15.69 -6.80
C CYS A 441 21.43 16.96 -7.33
N LEU A 442 20.50 16.75 -8.27
CA LEU A 442 19.69 17.81 -8.84
C LEU A 442 18.62 18.30 -7.84
N PRO A 443 18.26 19.59 -7.86
CA PRO A 443 17.03 20.06 -7.25
C PRO A 443 15.79 19.32 -7.77
N PRO A 444 14.70 19.26 -6.99
CA PRO A 444 13.50 18.60 -7.45
C PRO A 444 12.94 19.28 -8.70
N GLY A 445 12.62 18.48 -9.73
CA GLY A 445 12.17 18.96 -11.04
C GLY A 445 13.28 19.48 -11.98
N ALA A 446 14.53 19.56 -11.51
CA ALA A 446 15.66 19.94 -12.34
C ALA A 446 16.15 18.76 -13.20
N THR A 447 16.85 19.09 -14.28
CA THR A 447 17.47 18.15 -15.21
C THR A 447 18.92 18.56 -15.51
N VAL A 448 19.67 17.69 -16.17
CA VAL A 448 21.02 18.02 -16.67
C VAL A 448 20.94 18.31 -18.16
N VAL A 449 21.64 19.37 -18.57
CA VAL A 449 22.04 19.57 -19.97
C VAL A 449 23.56 19.48 -20.07
N VAL A 450 24.05 18.87 -21.15
CA VAL A 450 25.49 18.80 -21.44
C VAL A 450 25.89 20.08 -22.17
N ARG A 451 26.91 20.78 -21.67
CA ARG A 451 27.58 21.88 -22.39
C ARG A 451 29.08 21.82 -22.16
N ASP A 452 29.86 22.08 -23.20
CA ASP A 452 31.33 22.11 -23.13
C ASP A 452 31.95 20.87 -22.47
N GLY A 453 31.35 19.70 -22.66
CA GLY A 453 31.84 18.46 -22.05
C GLY A 453 31.27 18.17 -20.66
N LEU A 454 30.55 19.10 -20.02
CA LEU A 454 30.23 19.04 -18.59
C LEU A 454 28.72 19.00 -18.32
N ALA A 455 28.34 18.49 -17.14
CA ALA A 455 26.96 18.49 -16.65
C ALA A 455 26.56 19.85 -16.05
N ARG A 456 25.54 20.51 -16.64
CA ARG A 456 24.93 21.73 -16.09
C ARG A 456 23.52 21.42 -15.58
N ALA A 457 23.27 21.70 -14.30
CA ALA A 457 21.93 21.61 -13.72
C ALA A 457 21.07 22.77 -14.21
N VAL A 458 19.89 22.45 -14.72
CA VAL A 458 18.88 23.42 -15.16
C VAL A 458 17.49 23.08 -14.65
N ASP A 459 16.66 24.08 -14.39
CA ASP A 459 15.26 23.92 -14.02
C ASP A 459 14.37 23.53 -15.21
N ASP A 460 13.06 23.44 -14.96
CA ASP A 460 12.03 23.14 -15.97
C ASP A 460 11.97 24.17 -17.11
N ARG A 461 12.47 25.39 -16.89
CA ARG A 461 12.58 26.47 -17.88
C ARG A 461 13.94 26.50 -18.56
N ARG A 462 14.78 25.48 -18.35
CA ARG A 462 16.18 25.40 -18.80
C ARG A 462 17.05 26.54 -18.27
N GLN A 463 16.64 27.18 -17.17
CA GLN A 463 17.47 28.16 -16.50
C GLN A 463 18.44 27.47 -15.54
N PRO A 464 19.65 28.00 -15.36
CA PRO A 464 20.65 27.36 -14.52
C PRO A 464 20.20 27.30 -13.06
N THR A 465 20.39 26.15 -12.42
CA THR A 465 19.98 25.93 -11.02
C THR A 465 21.09 25.27 -10.20
N ARG A 466 21.03 25.41 -8.88
CA ARG A 466 22.08 24.98 -7.95
C ARG A 466 22.03 23.47 -7.73
N TRP A 467 23.13 22.75 -7.92
CA TRP A 467 23.32 21.40 -7.39
C TRP A 467 23.17 21.37 -5.87
N LEU A 468 22.47 20.35 -5.37
CA LEU A 468 22.24 20.14 -3.95
C LEU A 468 23.22 19.08 -3.44
N ARG A 469 23.93 19.39 -2.36
CA ARG A 469 24.67 18.38 -1.60
C ARG A 469 23.67 17.60 -0.75
N ALA A 470 23.89 16.31 -0.58
CA ALA A 470 23.06 15.47 0.28
C ALA A 470 23.20 15.88 1.76
N GLY A 471 24.43 16.02 2.25
CA GLY A 471 24.72 16.54 3.59
C GLY A 471 24.31 17.99 3.80
N SER A 472 24.04 18.36 5.07
CA SER A 472 23.52 19.68 5.46
C SER A 472 24.56 20.81 5.53
N VAL A 473 25.84 20.48 5.42
CA VAL A 473 26.94 21.46 5.55
C VAL A 473 27.36 21.95 4.16
N GLU A 474 27.67 23.24 4.01
CA GLU A 474 28.24 23.74 2.76
C GLU A 474 29.56 23.02 2.43
N SER A 475 29.80 22.79 1.14
CA SER A 475 31.04 22.15 0.70
C SER A 475 32.23 23.10 0.83
N ALA A 476 33.34 22.57 1.35
CA ALA A 476 34.63 23.25 1.31
C ALA A 476 35.37 23.04 -0.03
N ARG A 477 34.99 22.01 -0.80
CA ARG A 477 35.69 21.59 -2.02
C ARG A 477 35.03 22.13 -3.29
N TRP A 478 33.70 22.19 -3.31
CA TRP A 478 32.91 22.59 -4.47
C TRP A 478 32.14 23.88 -4.22
N ARG A 479 31.86 24.61 -5.30
CA ARG A 479 30.90 25.69 -5.32
C ARG A 479 30.00 25.55 -6.53
N ASN A 480 28.80 26.07 -6.40
CA ASN A 480 27.89 26.19 -7.52
C ASN A 480 28.16 27.50 -8.26
N ASP A 481 28.28 27.43 -9.58
CA ASP A 481 28.56 28.57 -10.44
C ASP A 481 27.70 28.43 -11.70
N ASP A 482 26.61 29.20 -11.83
CA ASP A 482 25.75 29.20 -13.02
C ASP A 482 25.25 27.79 -13.48
N GLY A 483 24.87 26.94 -12.52
CA GLY A 483 24.43 25.55 -12.77
C GLY A 483 25.56 24.53 -12.92
N TRP A 484 26.81 24.97 -12.83
CA TRP A 484 27.99 24.13 -12.78
C TRP A 484 28.41 23.82 -11.35
N LEU A 485 28.95 22.63 -11.13
CA LEU A 485 29.65 22.28 -9.90
C LEU A 485 31.16 22.39 -10.16
N VAL A 486 31.81 23.41 -9.61
CA VAL A 486 33.22 23.72 -9.89
C VAL A 486 34.09 23.68 -8.61
N PRO A 487 35.37 23.27 -8.68
CA PRO A 487 36.26 23.26 -7.53
C PRO A 487 36.51 24.68 -6.98
N ARG A 488 36.49 24.87 -5.66
CA ARG A 488 36.75 26.16 -4.99
C ARG A 488 38.19 26.67 -5.17
N GLN A 489 39.18 25.79 -5.40
CA GLN A 489 40.60 26.17 -5.49
C GLN A 489 41.05 26.73 -6.85
N ARG A 490 40.17 26.83 -7.86
CA ARG A 490 40.49 27.56 -9.10
C ARG A 490 40.33 29.08 -8.90
N HIS A 491 41.28 29.70 -8.20
CA HIS A 491 41.50 31.14 -8.27
C HIS A 491 42.92 31.47 -8.75
N THR A 492 43.09 31.38 -10.07
CA THR A 492 43.77 32.44 -10.81
C THR A 492 42.82 32.83 -11.94
N PRO A 493 42.32 34.07 -11.99
CA PRO A 493 41.37 34.47 -13.02
C PRO A 493 42.09 34.48 -14.37
N ALA A 494 41.80 33.49 -15.22
CA ALA A 494 42.17 33.56 -16.63
C ALA A 494 41.19 34.50 -17.35
N PRO A 495 41.68 35.35 -18.28
CA PRO A 495 40.82 36.27 -19.04
C PRO A 495 39.84 35.48 -19.91
N MET A 496 38.58 35.91 -19.90
CA MET A 496 37.48 35.37 -20.70
C MET A 496 37.88 35.12 -22.17
N PRO A 497 37.70 33.89 -22.70
CA PRO A 497 37.68 33.67 -24.14
C PRO A 497 36.36 34.20 -24.73
N ALA A 498 36.47 34.79 -25.92
CA ALA A 498 35.34 35.27 -26.71
C ALA A 498 34.40 34.13 -27.12
N ALA A 499 33.10 34.43 -27.14
CA ALA A 499 32.00 33.51 -27.44
C ALA A 499 32.20 32.76 -28.78
N PRO A 500 32.01 31.43 -28.82
CA PRO A 500 32.02 30.68 -30.06
C PRO A 500 30.73 30.89 -30.85
N ALA A 501 30.87 30.90 -32.18
CA ALA A 501 29.80 30.99 -33.15
C ALA A 501 28.86 29.75 -33.11
N PRO A 502 27.57 29.89 -33.46
CA PRO A 502 26.59 28.82 -33.35
C PRO A 502 26.90 27.65 -34.31
N ALA A 503 26.88 26.44 -33.75
CA ALA A 503 26.99 25.19 -34.51
C ALA A 503 25.71 24.91 -35.33
N PRO A 504 25.82 24.23 -36.49
CA PRO A 504 24.70 23.95 -37.37
C PRO A 504 23.69 22.98 -36.74
N ALA A 505 22.41 23.22 -37.02
CA ALA A 505 21.29 22.44 -36.53
C ALA A 505 21.40 20.96 -36.93
N VAL A 506 21.37 20.09 -35.93
CA VAL A 506 21.22 18.64 -36.08
C VAL A 506 19.89 18.37 -36.81
N ALA A 507 19.96 17.58 -37.88
CA ALA A 507 18.81 17.21 -38.68
C ALA A 507 17.75 16.52 -37.80
N ALA A 508 16.55 17.09 -37.79
CA ALA A 508 15.42 16.58 -37.04
C ALA A 508 15.13 15.12 -37.42
N ALA A 509 14.89 14.28 -36.41
CA ALA A 509 14.35 12.94 -36.58
C ALA A 509 13.13 12.99 -37.53
N PRO A 510 12.93 11.97 -38.39
CA PRO A 510 11.77 11.92 -39.28
C PRO A 510 10.49 12.11 -38.45
N PRO A 511 9.56 12.97 -38.90
CA PRO A 511 8.35 13.24 -38.15
C PRO A 511 7.60 11.92 -37.89
N PRO A 512 7.07 11.71 -36.67
CA PRO A 512 6.31 10.51 -36.35
C PRO A 512 5.18 10.32 -37.36
N GLU A 513 4.99 9.08 -37.79
CA GLU A 513 3.95 8.68 -38.74
C GLU A 513 2.59 9.17 -38.22
N ARG A 514 1.94 10.06 -38.99
CA ARG A 514 0.66 10.66 -38.58
C ARG A 514 -0.42 9.59 -38.56
N MET A 515 -1.27 9.63 -37.52
CA MET A 515 -2.43 8.75 -37.45
C MET A 515 -3.35 9.01 -38.67
N PRO A 516 -3.92 7.96 -39.28
CA PRO A 516 -4.76 8.12 -40.46
C PRO A 516 -5.99 8.97 -40.15
N THR A 517 -6.16 10.06 -40.90
CA THR A 517 -7.36 10.92 -40.82
C THR A 517 -8.55 10.19 -41.44
N PRO A 518 -9.74 10.17 -40.80
CA PRO A 518 -10.90 9.48 -41.34
C PRO A 518 -11.41 10.10 -42.65
N SER A 519 -11.74 9.23 -43.61
CA SER A 519 -12.35 9.58 -44.90
C SER A 519 -13.87 9.77 -44.77
N GLY A 520 -14.31 10.84 -44.09
CA GLY A 520 -15.73 11.20 -43.96
C GLY A 520 -16.56 10.30 -43.03
N PRO A 521 -17.85 10.63 -42.80
CA PRO A 521 -18.74 9.82 -41.96
C PRO A 521 -19.09 8.50 -42.67
N PRO A 522 -18.93 7.35 -42.00
CA PRO A 522 -19.23 6.05 -42.60
C PRO A 522 -20.74 5.88 -42.77
N ALA A 523 -21.14 5.11 -43.78
CA ALA A 523 -22.55 4.73 -43.97
C ALA A 523 -23.02 3.79 -42.85
N THR A 524 -24.28 3.93 -42.43
CA THR A 524 -24.93 3.03 -41.47
C THR A 524 -26.08 2.27 -42.12
N VAL A 525 -26.38 1.10 -41.58
CA VAL A 525 -27.53 0.27 -41.94
C VAL A 525 -28.17 -0.29 -40.67
N PRO A 526 -29.47 -0.62 -40.67
CA PRO A 526 -30.08 -1.35 -39.55
C PRO A 526 -29.39 -2.71 -39.33
N ALA A 527 -29.12 -3.06 -38.07
CA ALA A 527 -28.53 -4.34 -37.71
C ALA A 527 -29.36 -5.52 -38.26
N ARG A 528 -28.68 -6.53 -38.83
CA ARG A 528 -29.33 -7.73 -39.37
C ARG A 528 -29.05 -8.94 -38.48
N GLY A 529 -30.10 -9.61 -38.03
CA GLY A 529 -30.05 -10.91 -37.36
C GLY A 529 -30.44 -10.88 -35.88
N ASP A 530 -30.75 -12.05 -35.34
CA ASP A 530 -31.32 -12.22 -33.98
C ASP A 530 -30.27 -12.28 -32.86
N ARG A 531 -29.02 -11.83 -33.12
CA ARG A 531 -27.95 -11.91 -32.12
C ARG A 531 -28.13 -10.79 -31.08
N PRO A 532 -28.36 -11.11 -29.79
CA PRO A 532 -28.51 -10.07 -28.78
C PRO A 532 -27.20 -9.29 -28.59
N HIS A 533 -27.29 -7.96 -28.57
CA HIS A 533 -26.15 -7.09 -28.26
C HIS A 533 -25.81 -7.05 -26.76
N GLY A 534 -26.76 -7.42 -25.89
CA GLY A 534 -26.56 -7.53 -24.44
C GLY A 534 -26.75 -6.23 -23.65
N ILE A 535 -27.33 -5.19 -24.26
CA ILE A 535 -27.46 -3.85 -23.65
C ILE A 535 -28.92 -3.44 -23.60
N GLY A 536 -29.51 -3.36 -22.40
CA GLY A 536 -30.96 -3.22 -22.24
C GLY A 536 -31.57 -1.89 -22.73
N TRP A 537 -30.77 -0.83 -22.82
CA TRP A 537 -31.23 0.50 -23.26
C TRP A 537 -31.04 0.73 -24.77
N LEU A 538 -30.31 -0.14 -25.47
CA LEU A 538 -30.20 -0.04 -26.92
C LEU A 538 -31.48 -0.57 -27.59
N PRO A 539 -31.94 0.04 -28.70
CA PRO A 539 -32.99 -0.53 -29.52
C PRO A 539 -32.61 -1.94 -29.97
N ALA A 540 -33.60 -2.84 -30.10
CA ALA A 540 -33.36 -4.21 -30.56
C ALA A 540 -32.71 -4.29 -31.96
N VAL A 541 -32.94 -3.27 -32.80
CA VAL A 541 -32.36 -3.13 -34.14
C VAL A 541 -31.69 -1.75 -34.26
N PRO A 542 -30.46 -1.57 -33.73
CA PRO A 542 -29.77 -0.28 -33.82
C PRO A 542 -29.17 -0.07 -35.23
N GLU A 543 -28.86 1.18 -35.57
CA GLU A 543 -28.08 1.54 -36.76
C GLU A 543 -26.60 1.19 -36.54
N VAL A 544 -26.04 0.36 -37.42
CA VAL A 544 -24.67 -0.15 -37.35
C VAL A 544 -23.86 0.21 -38.59
N ASN A 545 -22.54 0.14 -38.51
CA ASN A 545 -21.66 0.42 -39.65
C ASN A 545 -21.92 -0.52 -40.85
N ALA A 546 -22.08 0.06 -42.04
CA ALA A 546 -22.31 -0.69 -43.28
C ALA A 546 -21.02 -1.34 -43.84
N GLU A 547 -19.86 -0.79 -43.50
CA GLU A 547 -18.55 -1.19 -43.99
C GLU A 547 -17.56 -1.36 -42.82
N PRO A 548 -16.48 -2.15 -42.98
CA PRO A 548 -15.44 -2.23 -41.97
C PRO A 548 -14.84 -0.87 -41.67
N LEU A 549 -14.62 -0.58 -40.39
CA LEU A 549 -14.10 0.71 -39.93
C LEU A 549 -12.96 0.53 -38.93
N GLN A 550 -12.14 1.57 -38.78
CA GLN A 550 -11.08 1.63 -37.79
C GLN A 550 -11.50 2.57 -36.67
N LEU A 551 -11.55 2.07 -35.44
CA LEU A 551 -11.87 2.86 -34.25
C LEU A 551 -10.67 3.00 -33.35
N TRP A 552 -10.65 4.12 -32.64
CA TRP A 552 -9.66 4.47 -31.64
C TRP A 552 -10.36 4.59 -30.30
N LEU A 553 -9.83 3.94 -29.26
CA LEU A 553 -10.33 4.07 -27.90
C LEU A 553 -9.20 4.30 -26.91
N ALA A 554 -9.50 5.02 -25.84
CA ALA A 554 -8.57 5.19 -24.73
C ALA A 554 -8.59 3.96 -23.82
N CYS A 555 -7.41 3.50 -23.41
CA CYS A 555 -7.22 2.36 -22.53
C CYS A 555 -6.34 2.78 -21.35
N PRO A 556 -6.71 2.48 -20.10
CA PRO A 556 -5.87 2.73 -18.93
C PRO A 556 -4.70 1.73 -18.82
N TRP A 557 -4.70 0.64 -19.58
CA TRP A 557 -3.67 -0.40 -19.53
C TRP A 557 -2.69 -0.32 -20.69
N PRO A 558 -1.41 -0.67 -20.46
CA PRO A 558 -0.43 -0.84 -21.53
C PRO A 558 -0.96 -1.77 -22.63
N PRO A 559 -0.77 -1.44 -23.93
CA PRO A 559 -1.26 -2.23 -25.06
C PRO A 559 -0.90 -3.72 -24.99
N GLN A 560 0.27 -4.05 -24.45
CA GLN A 560 0.79 -5.42 -24.35
C GLN A 560 -0.04 -6.32 -23.42
N ARG A 561 -0.74 -5.74 -22.44
CA ARG A 561 -1.61 -6.51 -21.51
C ARG A 561 -2.95 -6.86 -22.14
N VAL A 562 -3.41 -6.07 -23.11
CA VAL A 562 -4.78 -6.15 -23.65
C VAL A 562 -5.09 -7.49 -24.35
N PRO A 563 -4.21 -8.06 -25.19
CA PRO A 563 -4.47 -9.38 -25.79
C PRO A 563 -4.61 -10.50 -24.75
N VAL A 564 -3.83 -10.42 -23.67
CA VAL A 564 -3.80 -11.45 -22.63
C VAL A 564 -4.96 -11.30 -21.68
N GLU A 565 -5.28 -10.08 -21.24
CA GLU A 565 -6.21 -9.81 -20.13
C GLU A 565 -7.60 -9.33 -20.59
N GLY A 566 -7.72 -8.81 -21.80
CA GLY A 566 -8.91 -8.10 -22.30
C GLY A 566 -8.82 -6.58 -22.12
N VAL A 567 -9.65 -5.84 -22.86
CA VAL A 567 -9.80 -4.39 -22.72
C VAL A 567 -10.57 -4.11 -21.43
N PRO A 568 -10.00 -3.36 -20.47
CA PRO A 568 -10.69 -3.04 -19.23
C PRO A 568 -11.87 -2.09 -19.50
N ALA A 569 -13.08 -2.47 -19.07
CA ALA A 569 -14.27 -1.64 -19.21
C ALA A 569 -15.24 -1.85 -18.03
N ALA A 570 -15.86 -0.75 -17.61
CA ALA A 570 -16.92 -0.75 -16.60
C ALA A 570 -18.25 -1.28 -17.16
N ASN A 571 -18.47 -1.14 -18.46
CA ASN A 571 -19.73 -1.44 -19.13
C ASN A 571 -19.61 -2.69 -20.01
N LEU A 572 -20.74 -3.29 -20.39
CA LEU A 572 -20.86 -4.34 -21.41
C LEU A 572 -20.70 -3.80 -22.85
N PHE A 573 -19.95 -2.72 -23.02
CA PHE A 573 -19.60 -2.15 -24.31
C PHE A 573 -18.31 -1.34 -24.25
N LEU A 574 -17.73 -1.11 -25.43
CA LEU A 574 -16.66 -0.14 -25.64
C LEU A 574 -17.18 1.06 -26.41
N ILE A 575 -16.56 2.22 -26.22
CA ILE A 575 -16.78 3.40 -27.05
C ILE A 575 -15.48 3.70 -27.79
N GLY A 576 -15.56 3.77 -29.12
CA GLY A 576 -14.46 4.15 -29.98
C GLY A 576 -14.84 5.32 -30.89
N ALA A 577 -13.87 6.10 -31.33
CA ALA A 577 -14.06 7.19 -32.28
C ALA A 577 -13.22 6.98 -33.54
N LEU A 578 -13.66 7.58 -34.65
CA LEU A 578 -12.92 7.58 -35.91
C LEU A 578 -11.66 8.46 -35.86
N ASP A 579 -11.62 9.46 -34.97
CA ASP A 579 -10.53 10.42 -34.83
C ASP A 579 -9.62 10.04 -33.63
N GLY A 580 -8.52 9.35 -33.91
CA GLY A 580 -7.56 8.94 -32.90
C GLY A 580 -6.82 10.10 -32.21
N GLU A 581 -6.58 11.22 -32.91
CA GLU A 581 -5.94 12.41 -32.32
C GLU A 581 -6.87 13.08 -31.30
N ARG A 582 -8.18 13.10 -31.57
CA ARG A 582 -9.17 13.57 -30.62
C ARG A 582 -9.20 12.71 -29.36
N VAL A 583 -9.24 11.39 -29.52
CA VAL A 583 -9.23 10.45 -28.38
C VAL A 583 -7.96 10.60 -27.55
N ALA A 584 -6.80 10.74 -28.20
CA ALA A 584 -5.52 10.94 -27.52
C ALA A 584 -5.49 12.24 -26.70
N ARG A 585 -5.92 13.36 -27.31
CA ARG A 585 -5.97 14.67 -26.62
C ARG A 585 -6.92 14.69 -25.43
N ALA A 586 -8.05 14.00 -25.52
CA ALA A 586 -9.01 13.90 -24.43
C ALA A 586 -8.52 13.00 -23.28
N ASN A 587 -7.45 12.22 -23.48
CA ASN A 587 -6.97 11.21 -22.55
C ASN A 587 -5.43 11.26 -22.37
N PRO A 588 -4.86 12.38 -21.90
CA PRO A 588 -3.43 12.47 -21.64
C PRO A 588 -2.98 11.43 -20.61
N ALA A 589 -1.74 10.97 -20.73
CA ALA A 589 -1.13 9.95 -19.85
C ALA A 589 -1.84 8.59 -19.80
N LYS A 590 -2.69 8.27 -20.80
CA LYS A 590 -3.28 6.94 -21.00
C LYS A 590 -2.64 6.25 -22.21
N TYR A 591 -3.24 5.13 -22.62
CA TYR A 591 -2.90 4.44 -23.85
C TYR A 591 -4.02 4.61 -24.87
N LEU A 592 -3.67 4.58 -26.14
CA LEU A 592 -4.61 4.59 -27.26
C LEU A 592 -4.58 3.20 -27.89
N LEU A 593 -5.73 2.60 -28.17
CA LEU A 593 -5.83 1.34 -28.93
C LEU A 593 -6.52 1.59 -30.26
N SER A 594 -6.01 0.94 -31.30
CA SER A 594 -6.67 0.89 -32.60
C SER A 594 -7.33 -0.47 -32.82
N LEU A 595 -8.61 -0.42 -33.19
CA LEU A 595 -9.44 -1.58 -33.50
C LEU A 595 -9.87 -1.53 -34.96
N ARG A 596 -9.88 -2.68 -35.63
CA ARG A 596 -10.65 -2.87 -36.85
C ARG A 596 -11.96 -3.55 -36.50
N VAL A 597 -13.08 -2.95 -36.89
CA VAL A 597 -14.43 -3.51 -36.67
C VAL A 597 -15.04 -3.83 -38.02
N GLU A 598 -15.51 -5.06 -38.19
CA GLU A 598 -16.17 -5.50 -39.42
C GLU A 598 -17.58 -4.88 -39.56
N ALA A 599 -18.16 -4.97 -40.76
CA ALA A 599 -19.50 -4.45 -41.03
C ALA A 599 -20.55 -5.06 -40.08
N GLY A 600 -21.39 -4.22 -39.50
CA GLY A 600 -22.42 -4.59 -38.53
C GLY A 600 -21.95 -4.73 -37.08
N GLY A 601 -20.67 -4.49 -36.79
CA GLY A 601 -20.08 -4.68 -35.45
C GLY A 601 -20.10 -3.46 -34.53
N ALA A 602 -20.38 -2.27 -35.05
CA ALA A 602 -20.34 -1.00 -34.33
C ALA A 602 -21.62 -0.19 -34.52
N VAL A 603 -22.24 0.25 -33.42
CA VAL A 603 -23.46 1.07 -33.37
C VAL A 603 -23.11 2.55 -33.45
N ASP A 604 -23.73 3.29 -34.36
CA ASP A 604 -23.55 4.75 -34.44
C ASP A 604 -24.32 5.44 -33.31
N LEU A 605 -23.59 5.96 -32.30
CA LEU A 605 -24.22 6.60 -31.13
C LEU A 605 -25.00 7.86 -31.50
N GLY A 606 -24.66 8.55 -32.59
CA GLY A 606 -25.39 9.73 -33.06
C GLY A 606 -26.81 9.42 -33.55
N ARG A 607 -27.14 8.14 -33.74
CA ARG A 607 -28.46 7.65 -34.17
C ARG A 607 -29.28 7.01 -33.06
N VAL A 608 -28.70 6.83 -31.88
CA VAL A 608 -29.38 6.16 -30.76
C VAL A 608 -30.20 7.17 -29.95
N THR A 609 -31.44 6.81 -29.63
CA THR A 609 -32.29 7.57 -28.71
C THR A 609 -32.31 6.90 -27.34
N GLY A 610 -32.52 7.69 -26.27
CA GLY A 610 -32.59 7.15 -24.91
C GLY A 610 -31.24 6.72 -24.32
N VAL A 611 -30.13 7.30 -24.79
CA VAL A 611 -28.81 6.99 -24.24
C VAL A 611 -28.74 7.46 -22.76
N PRO A 612 -28.17 6.65 -21.86
CA PRO A 612 -27.88 7.07 -20.49
C PRO A 612 -27.16 8.42 -20.41
N ALA A 613 -27.56 9.26 -19.45
CA ALA A 613 -27.11 10.66 -19.36
C ALA A 613 -25.59 10.81 -19.18
N ASP A 614 -24.95 9.82 -18.56
CA ASP A 614 -23.51 9.72 -18.35
C ASP A 614 -22.72 9.50 -19.65
N LEU A 615 -23.36 9.02 -20.72
CA LEU A 615 -22.76 8.93 -22.05
C LEU A 615 -23.05 10.15 -22.93
N GLY A 616 -23.84 11.12 -22.44
CA GLY A 616 -24.26 12.30 -23.19
C GLY A 616 -23.11 13.08 -23.85
N PRO A 617 -21.98 13.33 -23.16
CA PRO A 617 -20.82 13.99 -23.75
C PRO A 617 -20.27 13.24 -24.98
N GLN A 618 -20.19 11.90 -24.90
CA GLN A 618 -19.65 11.04 -25.96
C GLN A 618 -20.62 10.91 -27.14
N VAL A 619 -21.93 10.86 -26.88
CA VAL A 619 -22.99 10.81 -27.92
C VAL A 619 -23.01 12.06 -28.78
N SER A 620 -22.69 13.21 -28.17
CA SER A 620 -22.71 14.50 -28.87
C SER A 620 -21.56 14.67 -29.87
N GLU A 621 -20.55 13.79 -29.82
CA GLU A 621 -19.40 13.84 -30.70
C GLU A 621 -19.64 13.05 -32.01
N PRO A 622 -19.57 13.70 -33.19
CA PRO A 622 -19.66 13.00 -34.46
C PRO A 622 -18.55 11.94 -34.62
N GLY A 623 -18.92 10.83 -35.24
CA GLY A 623 -18.00 9.72 -35.52
C GLY A 623 -17.67 8.87 -34.31
N THR A 624 -18.55 8.82 -33.31
CA THR A 624 -18.42 7.99 -32.12
C THR A 624 -19.31 6.76 -32.23
N PHE A 625 -18.72 5.59 -31.99
CA PHE A 625 -19.36 4.29 -32.12
C PHE A 625 -19.31 3.51 -30.82
N LEU A 626 -20.38 2.78 -30.55
CA LEU A 626 -20.48 1.83 -29.45
C LEU A 626 -20.26 0.41 -29.99
N LEU A 627 -19.42 -0.38 -29.33
CA LEU A 627 -19.18 -1.79 -29.65
C LEU A 627 -19.80 -2.66 -28.55
N PRO A 628 -20.98 -3.28 -28.77
CA PRO A 628 -21.62 -4.09 -27.74
C PRO A 628 -20.87 -5.39 -27.46
N ALA A 629 -20.84 -5.82 -26.20
CA ALA A 629 -20.19 -7.06 -25.76
C ALA A 629 -20.58 -8.28 -26.60
N GLY A 630 -21.87 -8.40 -26.96
CA GLY A 630 -22.39 -9.51 -27.76
C GLY A 630 -21.84 -9.58 -29.18
N TRP A 631 -21.23 -8.48 -29.68
CA TRP A 631 -20.75 -8.35 -31.06
C TRP A 631 -19.23 -8.12 -31.15
N LEU A 632 -18.49 -8.14 -30.03
CA LEU A 632 -17.04 -7.89 -30.03
C LEU A 632 -16.21 -8.92 -30.77
N ASN A 633 -16.77 -10.11 -31.04
CA ASN A 633 -16.18 -11.06 -31.97
C ASN A 633 -16.10 -10.55 -33.42
N GLN A 634 -16.64 -9.37 -33.73
CA GLN A 634 -16.48 -8.65 -35.00
C GLN A 634 -15.41 -7.54 -34.95
N ALA A 635 -14.79 -7.30 -33.79
CA ALA A 635 -13.70 -6.35 -33.61
C ALA A 635 -12.36 -7.07 -33.44
N ARG A 636 -11.27 -6.50 -33.96
CA ARG A 636 -9.90 -7.02 -33.85
C ARG A 636 -8.93 -5.93 -33.41
N LEU A 637 -8.06 -6.26 -32.46
CA LEU A 637 -6.94 -5.38 -32.08
C LEU A 637 -5.98 -5.22 -33.27
N ARG A 638 -5.37 -4.04 -33.40
CA ARG A 638 -4.38 -3.77 -34.45
C ARG A 638 -3.07 -3.24 -33.89
N ALA A 639 -3.16 -2.18 -33.10
CA ALA A 639 -1.99 -1.52 -32.53
C ALA A 639 -2.38 -0.73 -31.28
N GLY A 640 -1.38 -0.30 -30.52
CA GLY A 640 -1.55 0.59 -29.39
C GLY A 640 -0.43 1.62 -29.27
N TRP A 641 -0.75 2.74 -28.61
CA TRP A 641 0.16 3.85 -28.40
C TRP A 641 0.19 4.30 -26.94
N ARG A 642 1.34 4.75 -26.44
CA ARG A 642 1.40 5.55 -25.20
C ARG A 642 1.12 7.01 -25.50
N ILE A 643 0.16 7.60 -24.79
CA ILE A 643 -0.18 9.02 -24.91
C ILE A 643 0.62 9.81 -23.86
N GLY A 644 1.36 10.81 -24.32
CA GLY A 644 2.11 11.70 -23.45
C GLY A 644 1.21 12.63 -22.63
N ALA A 645 1.81 13.37 -21.70
CA ALA A 645 1.11 14.42 -20.96
C ALA A 645 0.61 15.55 -21.88
N ASP A 646 1.21 15.70 -23.06
CA ASP A 646 0.82 16.64 -24.12
C ASP A 646 -0.36 16.15 -24.99
N GLY A 647 -0.91 14.96 -24.68
CA GLY A 647 -2.00 14.36 -25.44
C GLY A 647 -1.57 13.80 -26.80
N ARG A 648 -0.27 13.70 -27.08
CA ARG A 648 0.26 13.13 -28.33
C ARG A 648 0.67 11.67 -28.13
N PRO A 649 0.48 10.81 -29.15
CA PRO A 649 1.02 9.44 -29.11
C PRO A 649 2.54 9.46 -29.33
N HIS A 650 3.30 8.71 -28.52
CA HIS A 650 4.78 8.68 -28.58
C HIS A 650 5.37 7.30 -28.91
N GLU A 651 4.82 6.22 -28.33
CA GLU A 651 5.38 4.86 -28.46
C GLU A 651 4.36 3.98 -29.18
N HIS A 652 4.74 3.37 -30.30
CA HIS A 652 3.88 2.47 -31.08
C HIS A 652 4.15 1.01 -30.73
N THR A 653 3.11 0.19 -30.67
CA THR A 653 3.21 -1.26 -30.50
C THR A 653 2.17 -1.97 -31.35
N ASP A 654 2.62 -2.85 -32.25
CA ASP A 654 1.74 -3.74 -32.99
C ASP A 654 1.12 -4.79 -32.06
N LEU A 655 -0.18 -5.04 -32.23
CA LEU A 655 -0.91 -6.03 -31.44
C LEU A 655 -1.36 -7.19 -32.33
N PRO A 656 -1.47 -8.42 -31.80
CA PRO A 656 -2.04 -9.53 -32.55
C PRO A 656 -3.48 -9.22 -32.95
N ALA A 657 -3.88 -9.67 -34.14
CA ALA A 657 -5.21 -9.47 -34.69
C ALA A 657 -6.26 -10.40 -34.06
N ASP A 658 -6.30 -10.45 -32.72
CA ASP A 658 -7.20 -11.28 -31.95
C ASP A 658 -8.57 -10.60 -31.78
N PRO A 659 -9.66 -11.39 -31.65
CA PRO A 659 -10.97 -10.87 -31.24
C PRO A 659 -10.87 -10.05 -29.96
N VAL A 660 -11.56 -8.91 -29.92
CA VAL A 660 -11.61 -8.09 -28.70
C VAL A 660 -12.38 -8.85 -27.62
N VAL A 661 -11.79 -8.87 -26.42
CA VAL A 661 -12.40 -9.40 -25.20
C VAL A 661 -12.49 -8.28 -24.19
N LEU A 662 -13.63 -8.13 -23.53
CA LEU A 662 -13.81 -7.21 -22.41
C LEU A 662 -13.37 -7.86 -21.10
N ARG A 663 -12.77 -7.05 -20.24
CA ARG A 663 -12.59 -7.37 -18.83
C ARG A 663 -13.39 -6.40 -17.99
N CYS A 664 -14.40 -6.90 -17.29
CA CYS A 664 -15.24 -6.09 -16.42
C CYS A 664 -14.40 -5.55 -15.26
N THR A 665 -14.20 -4.24 -15.20
CA THR A 665 -13.50 -3.56 -14.10
C THR A 665 -13.88 -2.08 -14.06
N GLY A 666 -13.82 -1.46 -12.89
CA GLY A 666 -14.13 -0.04 -12.72
C GLY A 666 -15.61 0.31 -12.83
N ALA A 667 -16.51 -0.65 -12.64
CA ALA A 667 -17.95 -0.39 -12.54
C ALA A 667 -18.25 0.61 -11.40
N ARG A 668 -19.22 1.50 -11.62
CA ARG A 668 -19.59 2.59 -10.71
C ARG A 668 -20.02 2.10 -9.36
N HIS A 669 -20.69 0.96 -9.29
CA HIS A 669 -21.09 0.36 -8.02
C HIS A 669 -19.87 -0.11 -7.19
N GLY A 670 -18.69 -0.24 -7.80
CA GLY A 670 -17.42 -0.50 -7.12
C GLY A 670 -17.15 -1.98 -6.81
N ALA A 671 -17.91 -2.91 -7.38
CA ALA A 671 -17.64 -4.34 -7.23
C ALA A 671 -16.80 -4.82 -8.41
N ASP A 672 -15.49 -4.96 -8.19
CA ASP A 672 -14.56 -5.35 -9.25
C ASP A 672 -14.91 -6.71 -9.87
N GLY A 673 -14.74 -6.82 -11.19
CA GLY A 673 -15.11 -8.00 -11.96
C GLY A 673 -16.56 -8.07 -12.41
N LEU A 674 -17.42 -7.09 -12.08
CA LEU A 674 -18.80 -6.99 -12.55
C LEU A 674 -19.01 -5.74 -13.43
N PRO A 675 -19.93 -5.79 -14.41
CA PRO A 675 -20.26 -4.63 -15.24
C PRO A 675 -21.32 -3.72 -14.59
N ASP A 676 -21.40 -2.46 -15.03
CA ASP A 676 -22.45 -1.51 -14.65
C ASP A 676 -23.87 -1.98 -14.99
N GLU A 677 -24.02 -2.82 -16.02
CA GLU A 677 -25.29 -3.44 -16.40
C GLU A 677 -25.66 -4.66 -15.54
N ALA A 678 -24.95 -4.91 -14.43
CA ALA A 678 -25.33 -5.94 -13.49
C ALA A 678 -26.77 -5.76 -12.99
N VAL A 679 -27.49 -6.87 -12.82
CA VAL A 679 -28.89 -6.82 -12.39
C VAL A 679 -28.93 -6.46 -10.91
N HIS A 680 -29.53 -5.33 -10.59
CA HIS A 680 -29.64 -4.86 -9.22
C HIS A 680 -30.73 -5.56 -8.40
N TRP A 681 -30.52 -5.60 -7.08
CA TRP A 681 -31.45 -6.11 -6.09
C TRP A 681 -31.69 -5.08 -4.96
N PRO A 682 -32.94 -4.97 -4.44
CA PRO A 682 -34.18 -5.54 -5.00
C PRO A 682 -34.56 -4.96 -6.37
N ARG A 683 -35.34 -5.69 -7.18
CA ARG A 683 -35.79 -5.23 -8.51
C ARG A 683 -36.92 -4.20 -8.48
N GLY A 684 -37.56 -4.01 -7.32
CA GLY A 684 -38.63 -3.04 -7.14
C GLY A 684 -38.17 -1.84 -6.30
N GLU A 685 -39.02 -0.83 -6.19
CA GLU A 685 -38.74 0.39 -5.42
C GLU A 685 -38.64 0.16 -3.91
N ARG A 686 -39.20 -0.96 -3.42
CA ARG A 686 -39.16 -1.30 -2.00
C ARG A 686 -37.86 -2.02 -1.67
N GLY A 687 -37.17 -1.54 -0.62
CA GLY A 687 -36.03 -2.24 -0.03
C GLY A 687 -36.38 -3.66 0.43
N GLY A 688 -35.34 -4.48 0.62
CA GLY A 688 -35.44 -5.89 0.97
C GLY A 688 -34.57 -6.25 2.17
N GLY A 689 -34.95 -7.34 2.85
CA GLY A 689 -34.15 -7.93 3.93
C GLY A 689 -33.15 -8.95 3.39
N ALA A 690 -31.89 -8.86 3.82
CA ALA A 690 -30.84 -9.82 3.47
C ALA A 690 -29.97 -10.15 4.68
N TRP A 691 -29.22 -11.24 4.60
CA TRP A 691 -28.36 -11.72 5.66
C TRP A 691 -26.89 -11.66 5.23
N ALA A 692 -26.04 -11.09 6.08
CA ALA A 692 -24.59 -11.16 5.94
C ALA A 692 -24.01 -12.05 7.06
N VAL A 693 -23.13 -12.97 6.69
CA VAL A 693 -22.30 -13.70 7.66
C VAL A 693 -20.99 -12.95 7.76
N LEU A 694 -20.74 -12.35 8.91
CA LEU A 694 -19.50 -11.66 9.21
C LEU A 694 -18.68 -12.49 10.19
N PRO A 695 -17.34 -12.38 10.18
CA PRO A 695 -16.55 -12.87 11.30
C PRO A 695 -17.04 -12.22 12.59
N GLU A 696 -17.03 -12.96 13.70
CA GLU A 696 -17.46 -12.45 15.00
C GLU A 696 -16.70 -11.18 15.39
N THR A 697 -15.40 -11.17 15.09
CA THR A 697 -14.55 -10.00 15.22
C THR A 697 -14.48 -9.23 13.90
N PRO A 698 -14.56 -7.89 13.93
CA PRO A 698 -14.35 -7.08 12.72
C PRO A 698 -13.01 -7.45 12.09
N ALA A 699 -13.06 -7.93 10.86
CA ALA A 699 -11.89 -8.07 10.01
C ALA A 699 -12.10 -7.16 8.82
N PRO A 700 -11.05 -6.52 8.28
CA PRO A 700 -11.15 -5.85 6.99
C PRO A 700 -11.73 -6.86 6.02
N THR A 701 -12.90 -6.55 5.45
CA THR A 701 -13.39 -7.31 4.31
C THR A 701 -12.38 -7.09 3.20
N ALA A 702 -11.61 -8.14 2.89
CA ALA A 702 -10.49 -8.08 1.95
C ALA A 702 -10.90 -7.77 0.50
N GLY A 703 -12.19 -7.50 0.25
CA GLY A 703 -12.72 -7.19 -1.07
C GLY A 703 -13.68 -6.01 -1.07
N ASP A 704 -13.92 -5.48 -2.26
CA ASP A 704 -14.76 -4.30 -2.51
C ASP A 704 -16.27 -4.60 -2.43
N SER A 705 -16.64 -5.75 -1.88
CA SER A 705 -18.02 -6.21 -1.82
C SER A 705 -18.24 -7.25 -0.72
N LEU A 706 -19.48 -7.35 -0.24
CA LEU A 706 -19.91 -8.28 0.80
C LEU A 706 -20.96 -9.25 0.24
N PRO A 707 -20.71 -10.58 0.25
CA PRO A 707 -21.71 -11.56 -0.10
C PRO A 707 -22.92 -11.52 0.85
N LEU A 708 -24.11 -11.47 0.28
CA LEU A 708 -25.38 -11.49 1.00
C LEU A 708 -26.19 -12.75 0.65
N LEU A 709 -27.01 -13.16 1.60
CA LEU A 709 -27.91 -14.31 1.50
C LEU A 709 -29.35 -13.84 1.62
N SER A 710 -30.20 -14.26 0.69
CA SER A 710 -31.65 -13.98 0.74
C SER A 710 -32.37 -14.76 1.85
N ARG A 711 -31.74 -15.80 2.39
CA ARG A 711 -32.25 -16.66 3.46
C ARG A 711 -31.25 -16.75 4.60
N ARG A 712 -31.76 -16.92 5.81
CA ARG A 712 -30.94 -17.11 7.01
C ARG A 712 -30.09 -18.40 6.88
N PRO A 713 -28.76 -18.33 6.95
CA PRO A 713 -27.89 -19.51 6.85
C PRO A 713 -27.88 -20.35 8.13
N ALA A 714 -27.37 -21.58 8.00
CA ALA A 714 -26.99 -22.42 9.14
C ALA A 714 -25.89 -21.74 9.98
N VAL A 715 -25.80 -22.14 11.24
CA VAL A 715 -24.85 -21.56 12.20
C VAL A 715 -23.42 -21.93 11.83
N ARG A 716 -22.54 -20.93 11.87
CA ARG A 716 -21.10 -21.10 11.66
C ARG A 716 -20.36 -20.61 12.92
N PRO A 717 -19.63 -21.47 13.65
CA PRO A 717 -18.84 -21.04 14.80
C PRO A 717 -17.89 -19.88 14.47
N GLY A 718 -17.65 -18.98 15.42
CA GLY A 718 -16.78 -17.80 15.24
C GLY A 718 -17.32 -16.75 14.25
N SER A 719 -18.60 -16.82 13.91
CA SER A 719 -19.27 -15.86 13.04
C SER A 719 -20.38 -15.13 13.78
N ARG A 720 -20.66 -13.91 13.33
CA ARG A 720 -21.91 -13.19 13.61
C ARG A 720 -22.74 -13.12 12.35
N LEU A 721 -24.05 -13.22 12.52
CA LEU A 721 -25.03 -13.11 11.47
C LEU A 721 -25.73 -11.76 11.60
N VAL A 722 -25.70 -10.97 10.53
CA VAL A 722 -26.30 -9.63 10.49
C VAL A 722 -27.47 -9.62 9.54
N HIS A 723 -28.63 -9.18 10.03
CA HIS A 723 -29.79 -8.86 9.18
C HIS A 723 -29.66 -7.43 8.69
N LEU A 724 -29.75 -7.24 7.38
CA LEU A 724 -29.57 -5.97 6.70
C LEU A 724 -30.86 -5.55 6.02
N ARG A 725 -31.17 -4.27 6.10
CA ARG A 725 -32.16 -3.59 5.26
C ARG A 725 -31.42 -2.94 4.11
N VAL A 726 -31.61 -3.49 2.92
CA VAL A 726 -30.95 -3.09 1.69
C VAL A 726 -31.96 -2.35 0.83
N GLU A 727 -31.68 -1.09 0.51
CA GLU A 727 -32.57 -0.29 -0.34
C GLU A 727 -32.50 -0.73 -1.81
N ALA A 728 -33.48 -0.32 -2.60
CA ALA A 728 -33.49 -0.54 -4.04
C ALA A 728 -32.16 -0.13 -4.68
N HIS A 729 -31.65 -0.97 -5.58
CA HIS A 729 -30.41 -0.75 -6.33
C HIS A 729 -29.09 -0.75 -5.52
N GLN A 730 -29.11 -1.10 -4.23
CA GLN A 730 -27.87 -1.15 -3.44
C GLN A 730 -27.07 -2.44 -3.62
N ALA A 731 -27.72 -3.58 -3.87
CA ALA A 731 -27.05 -4.86 -4.08
C ALA A 731 -27.20 -5.35 -5.52
N ILE A 732 -26.44 -6.39 -5.86
CA ILE A 732 -26.44 -7.07 -7.16
C ILE A 732 -27.03 -8.47 -6.99
N ASP A 733 -27.99 -8.83 -7.85
CA ASP A 733 -28.55 -10.16 -8.03
C ASP A 733 -27.61 -10.98 -8.93
N VAL A 734 -26.74 -11.78 -8.32
CA VAL A 734 -25.69 -12.52 -9.04
C VAL A 734 -26.28 -13.54 -10.03
N PRO A 735 -27.25 -14.40 -9.67
CA PRO A 735 -27.89 -15.30 -10.63
C PRO A 735 -28.57 -14.58 -11.80
N ALA A 736 -29.24 -13.47 -11.54
CA ALA A 736 -29.88 -12.71 -12.62
C ALA A 736 -28.87 -12.01 -13.54
N THR A 737 -27.78 -11.51 -12.97
CA THR A 737 -26.65 -10.98 -13.73
C THR A 737 -26.02 -12.07 -14.60
N ALA A 738 -25.83 -13.28 -14.05
CA ALA A 738 -25.34 -14.43 -14.81
C ALA A 738 -26.26 -14.79 -15.98
N ALA A 739 -27.57 -14.78 -15.77
CA ALA A 739 -28.55 -15.03 -16.82
C ALA A 739 -28.54 -13.93 -17.90
N ALA A 740 -28.40 -12.65 -17.52
CA ALA A 740 -28.30 -11.53 -18.44
C ALA A 740 -27.01 -11.57 -19.28
N MET A 741 -25.93 -12.09 -18.71
CA MET A 741 -24.63 -12.24 -19.39
C MET A 741 -24.49 -13.56 -20.14
N ALA A 742 -25.47 -14.46 -20.04
CA ALA A 742 -25.44 -15.75 -20.72
C ALA A 742 -25.37 -15.53 -22.24
N GLY A 743 -24.30 -16.03 -22.86
CA GLY A 743 -24.05 -15.89 -24.30
C GLY A 743 -23.11 -14.76 -24.70
N LEU A 744 -22.68 -13.91 -23.76
CA LEU A 744 -21.67 -12.86 -24.02
C LEU A 744 -20.25 -13.45 -23.93
N THR A 745 -19.85 -14.25 -24.92
CA THR A 745 -18.59 -15.02 -24.90
C THR A 745 -17.32 -14.14 -24.92
N SER A 746 -17.42 -12.89 -25.36
CA SER A 746 -16.33 -11.91 -25.36
C SER A 746 -16.21 -11.13 -24.05
N VAL A 747 -16.80 -11.59 -22.94
CA VAL A 747 -16.74 -10.91 -21.64
C VAL A 747 -16.08 -11.78 -20.58
N ARG A 748 -15.03 -11.25 -19.95
CA ARG A 748 -14.40 -11.81 -18.75
C ARG A 748 -14.91 -11.07 -17.53
N SER A 749 -15.62 -11.79 -16.68
CA SER A 749 -16.21 -11.28 -15.44
C SER A 749 -16.06 -12.29 -14.32
N ARG A 750 -16.25 -11.84 -13.07
CA ARG A 750 -16.27 -12.70 -11.87
C ARG A 750 -17.62 -13.36 -11.62
N VAL A 751 -18.63 -13.11 -12.46
CA VAL A 751 -19.98 -13.66 -12.27
C VAL A 751 -19.99 -15.19 -12.21
N PRO A 752 -19.30 -15.93 -13.10
CA PRO A 752 -19.27 -17.39 -13.02
C PRO A 752 -18.68 -17.91 -11.70
N ASP A 753 -17.61 -17.27 -11.21
CA ASP A 753 -16.97 -17.63 -9.94
C ASP A 753 -17.91 -17.38 -8.77
N LEU A 754 -18.58 -16.23 -8.74
CA LEU A 754 -19.57 -15.89 -7.69
C LEU A 754 -20.75 -16.88 -7.68
N VAL A 755 -21.20 -17.32 -8.86
CA VAL A 755 -22.25 -18.35 -8.97
C VAL A 755 -21.73 -19.70 -8.45
N ALA A 756 -20.51 -20.09 -8.80
CA ALA A 756 -19.88 -21.32 -8.33
C ALA A 756 -19.70 -21.32 -6.80
N ASP A 757 -19.39 -20.16 -6.21
CA ASP A 757 -19.29 -19.93 -4.76
C ASP A 757 -20.65 -19.87 -4.04
N GLY A 758 -21.76 -19.97 -4.78
CA GLY A 758 -23.12 -19.91 -4.24
C GLY A 758 -23.53 -18.53 -3.74
N VAL A 759 -22.86 -17.46 -4.20
CA VAL A 759 -23.20 -16.09 -3.85
C VAL A 759 -24.52 -15.70 -4.55
N THR A 760 -25.57 -15.46 -3.77
CA THR A 760 -26.88 -15.08 -4.32
C THR A 760 -27.02 -13.58 -4.54
N LEU A 761 -26.45 -12.79 -3.64
CA LEU A 761 -26.53 -11.34 -3.64
C LEU A 761 -25.13 -10.80 -3.30
N LEU A 762 -24.77 -9.66 -3.88
CA LEU A 762 -23.50 -9.00 -3.61
C LEU A 762 -23.74 -7.54 -3.26
N LEU A 763 -23.25 -7.09 -2.10
CA LEU A 763 -23.37 -5.71 -1.65
C LEU A 763 -22.04 -4.97 -1.84
N PRO A 764 -21.93 -4.06 -2.82
CA PRO A 764 -20.70 -3.32 -3.06
C PRO A 764 -20.35 -2.39 -1.89
N LYS A 765 -19.05 -2.11 -1.72
CA LYS A 765 -18.51 -1.30 -0.62
C LYS A 765 -19.14 0.08 -0.48
N GLN A 766 -19.42 0.74 -1.60
CA GLN A 766 -20.04 2.06 -1.63
C GLN A 766 -21.49 2.08 -1.09
N ALA A 767 -22.11 0.91 -0.90
CA ALA A 767 -23.43 0.79 -0.30
C ALA A 767 -23.39 0.62 1.22
N TRP A 768 -22.23 0.31 1.83
CA TRP A 768 -22.14 -0.04 3.26
C TRP A 768 -22.65 1.07 4.19
N ASP A 769 -22.35 2.33 3.91
CA ASP A 769 -22.83 3.48 4.70
C ASP A 769 -24.36 3.69 4.58
N ARG A 770 -24.97 3.20 3.50
CA ARG A 770 -26.38 3.39 3.19
C ARG A 770 -27.24 2.17 3.54
N THR A 771 -26.62 1.02 3.77
CA THR A 771 -27.30 -0.22 4.18
C THR A 771 -27.42 -0.25 5.70
N ARG A 772 -28.65 -0.47 6.19
CA ARG A 772 -28.95 -0.41 7.63
C ARG A 772 -28.92 -1.79 8.28
N VAL A 773 -28.37 -1.86 9.48
CA VAL A 773 -28.35 -3.06 10.32
C VAL A 773 -29.62 -3.14 11.14
N ASP A 774 -30.41 -4.18 10.91
CA ASP A 774 -31.67 -4.42 11.62
C ASP A 774 -31.48 -5.34 12.84
N GLN A 775 -30.61 -6.35 12.73
CA GLN A 775 -30.38 -7.35 13.78
C GLN A 775 -28.96 -7.90 13.73
N VAL A 776 -28.36 -8.20 14.90
CA VAL A 776 -27.09 -8.92 14.99
C VAL A 776 -27.25 -10.14 15.90
N LEU A 777 -26.83 -11.30 15.40
CA LEU A 777 -26.83 -12.58 16.08
C LEU A 777 -25.43 -13.17 16.09
N TYR A 778 -25.13 -14.01 17.08
CA TYR A 778 -23.82 -14.64 17.27
C TYR A 778 -24.01 -16.15 17.31
N ALA A 779 -23.01 -16.88 16.85
CA ALA A 779 -23.00 -18.33 16.94
C ALA A 779 -22.67 -18.74 18.38
N ASP A 780 -23.62 -19.39 19.06
CA ASP A 780 -23.44 -19.90 20.41
C ASP A 780 -24.15 -21.25 20.54
N ASP A 781 -23.40 -22.28 20.93
CA ASP A 781 -23.86 -23.66 21.12
C ASP A 781 -24.64 -24.20 19.90
N GLY A 782 -24.05 -24.03 18.71
CA GLY A 782 -24.64 -24.46 17.43
C GLY A 782 -25.93 -23.74 17.06
N LYS A 783 -26.29 -22.64 17.74
CA LYS A 783 -27.49 -21.84 17.50
C LYS A 783 -27.11 -20.38 17.27
N TRP A 784 -27.91 -19.67 16.48
CA TRP A 784 -27.81 -18.22 16.35
C TRP A 784 -28.54 -17.58 17.54
N ARG A 785 -27.81 -16.92 18.44
CA ARG A 785 -28.38 -16.17 19.56
C ARG A 785 -28.39 -14.69 19.27
N GLN A 786 -29.52 -14.04 19.53
CA GLN A 786 -29.67 -12.61 19.30
C GLN A 786 -28.88 -11.82 20.35
N ARG A 787 -28.03 -10.88 19.90
CA ARG A 787 -27.38 -9.90 20.78
C ARG A 787 -28.11 -8.57 20.76
N SER A 788 -28.58 -8.16 19.57
CA SER A 788 -29.18 -6.84 19.38
C SER A 788 -30.19 -6.86 18.21
N LYS A 789 -31.22 -6.03 18.30
CA LYS A 789 -32.33 -5.90 17.34
C LYS A 789 -32.83 -4.46 17.33
N GLY A 790 -33.18 -3.94 16.14
CA GLY A 790 -33.62 -2.55 15.95
C GLY A 790 -32.49 -1.54 16.04
N ILE A 791 -31.30 -1.90 15.57
CA ILE A 791 -30.06 -1.12 15.79
C ILE A 791 -29.98 0.11 14.87
N ASP A 792 -30.55 0.05 13.66
CA ASP A 792 -30.61 1.12 12.64
C ASP A 792 -29.28 1.86 12.35
N LEU A 793 -28.16 1.21 12.67
CA LEU A 793 -26.82 1.70 12.36
C LEU A 793 -26.44 1.37 10.91
N PRO A 794 -25.60 2.18 10.26
CA PRO A 794 -25.05 1.82 8.96
C PRO A 794 -24.14 0.59 9.09
N LEU A 795 -24.11 -0.26 8.06
CA LEU A 795 -23.31 -1.48 8.04
C LEU A 795 -21.80 -1.17 8.16
N SER A 796 -21.35 -0.04 7.64
CA SER A 796 -19.96 0.41 7.78
C SER A 796 -19.50 0.51 9.24
N SER A 797 -20.38 0.88 10.18
CA SER A 797 -20.07 0.88 11.62
C SER A 797 -19.77 -0.52 12.18
N LEU A 798 -20.19 -1.58 11.49
CA LEU A 798 -19.82 -2.96 11.84
C LEU A 798 -18.59 -3.47 11.06
N LEU A 799 -18.33 -2.92 9.88
CA LEU A 799 -17.31 -3.41 8.94
C LEU A 799 -15.99 -2.64 8.98
N ALA A 800 -16.00 -1.37 9.36
CA ALA A 800 -14.79 -0.56 9.40
C ALA A 800 -13.79 -1.21 10.38
N PRO A 801 -12.62 -1.71 9.93
CA PRO A 801 -11.44 -1.57 10.76
C PRO A 801 -11.22 -0.06 10.92
N GLU A 802 -10.76 0.38 12.08
CA GLU A 802 -10.51 1.80 12.33
C GLU A 802 -9.87 2.54 11.16
N ARG A 803 -10.34 3.77 10.95
CA ARG A 803 -9.49 4.80 10.37
C ARG A 803 -8.48 5.18 11.45
N GLY A 804 -7.32 4.52 11.43
CA GLY A 804 -6.11 4.95 12.15
C GLY A 804 -5.47 6.16 11.50
#